data_AF-A0A2K8Z6V0-F1
#
_entry.id   AF-A0A2K8Z6V0-F1
#
_cell.length_a   1.000
_cell.length_b   1.000
_cell.length_c   1.000
_cell.angle_alpha   90.00
_cell.angle_beta   90.00
_cell.angle_gamma   90.00
#
_symmetry.space_group_name_H-M   'P 1'
#
loop_
_entity.id
_entity.type
_entity.pdbx_description
1 polymer ?
#
loop_
_entity_poly.entity_id
_entity_poly.type
_entity_poly.pdbx_seq_one_letter_code
_entity_poly.pdbx_strand_id
1 'polypeptide(L)'
;MNYWTVSRLVLAIGLLSVNPGLAQTSALHELLTKPTSQSLPGSTSSYYSTGYDAPSRIPAPDDFLKRNSPSGRPMAPTAQFIVTYRNFTPEAQRAFQYAVDIWSTLIVSSVPIRIQANWVSQEPNLLGSAGPASYQYSFDGGQKARAFYPVALAEKIARRQLNNPTDPDIIADFNRNNDWYYGTDGKTPKGQTDLVTAVLHELTHGLGFIGFFNVKSDKGDQSDGQYLADLPSVYDHFIENGLRQRLVTSQTDYPNNSIPLNRQLTGGDLFLNGTILRQQTGQKMRLNAPAQFDRSTSIYHLREETYPTGDINSLMTSSLGRAESIHTPGPLVLAFFTDLEWKTTSVLHEPILNSEEVKDFVFTVRVISDTVLTANSVRLVYRKTAPTAKDTVATTVSPSRLGTTDTYQYTLPAAQAQGDIWYYFQAQDASGRTFTNPGKLMNGAQAWYQIHIGPDNTPPTIQYSPSKNSIFSRAVTDSLPIYARITDDRSGLSAAYVEYQVNGVAQANRPLRYSRQTVNNTTYDSVYVSRLDFPANSLKVGDKITYRIVARDSSKAKNQAISPATGYYALTVVAQQAVRDQYINTFSDAATASDFVSYGFSQTTPAGFGDPAIHSEHPYRNGTDFQSQSNAEYVLLSPIRIKANPDSAVIRFDEIVLVEPGDAGSKPGDKNFYDYVVVEGSADNGLTWKPLLDGYSSADKTDWLNAYKSSMATGAVGEQNSTRVGVPALYRHRDIPLLNQKTLFRAGDQILIRFRLLADQLAYGWGWAIDNLRIQAPPAPIVLGVEPISASIFSVYPNPVTTGLLQLEATLLNAVTHVKLNVVAQTGQVLHEKIVNVNSRKLSESLDLSHLAAGLYFLRLTVGDQVLTQKVIVAK
;
A
#
# COMPACT_ATOMS: atom_id res chain seq x y z
N MET A 1 4.13 -2.21 -13.57
CA MET A 1 3.35 -1.51 -12.53
C MET A 1 3.31 -2.41 -11.31
N ASN A 2 3.64 -1.93 -10.11
CA ASN A 2 3.60 -2.77 -8.90
C ASN A 2 2.16 -2.75 -8.34
N TYR A 3 1.36 -3.74 -8.71
CA TYR A 3 -0.11 -3.74 -8.53
C TYR A 3 -0.55 -3.73 -7.06
N TRP A 4 0.30 -4.20 -6.16
CA TRP A 4 0.07 -4.19 -4.71
C TRP A 4 -0.17 -2.77 -4.17
N THR A 5 0.59 -1.79 -4.63
CA THR A 5 0.50 -0.41 -4.11
C THR A 5 -0.81 0.28 -4.50
N VAL A 6 -1.37 -0.09 -5.66
CA VAL A 6 -2.60 0.52 -6.15
C VAL A 6 -3.82 -0.11 -5.47
N SER A 7 -3.80 -1.44 -5.24
CA SER A 7 -4.85 -2.12 -4.48
C SER A 7 -4.99 -1.50 -3.09
N ARG A 8 -3.88 -1.21 -2.40
CA ARG A 8 -3.88 -0.62 -1.04
C ARG A 8 -4.36 0.84 -1.00
N LEU A 9 -4.05 1.65 -2.02
CA LEU A 9 -4.54 3.04 -2.13
C LEU A 9 -6.05 3.12 -2.40
N VAL A 10 -6.57 2.18 -3.19
CA VAL A 10 -7.98 2.07 -3.56
C VAL A 10 -8.82 1.54 -2.40
N LEU A 11 -8.31 0.55 -1.67
CA LEU A 11 -8.93 0.01 -0.45
C LEU A 11 -9.01 1.03 0.68
N ALA A 12 -7.98 1.88 0.81
CA ALA A 12 -7.99 3.00 1.74
C ALA A 12 -9.14 3.98 1.47
N ILE A 13 -9.74 4.01 0.28
CA ILE A 13 -10.87 4.90 -0.04
C ILE A 13 -12.23 4.21 0.16
N GLY A 14 -12.31 2.89 -0.03
CA GLY A 14 -13.51 2.09 0.28
C GLY A 14 -13.80 1.99 1.79
N LEU A 15 -12.75 1.77 2.60
CA LEU A 15 -12.86 1.67 4.06
C LEU A 15 -13.23 3.00 4.74
N LEU A 16 -12.99 4.14 4.09
CA LEU A 16 -13.30 5.48 4.63
C LEU A 16 -14.79 5.86 4.62
N SER A 17 -15.64 5.01 4.03
CA SER A 17 -17.10 5.13 4.13
C SER A 17 -17.68 4.34 5.31
N VAL A 18 -16.84 3.58 6.03
CA VAL A 18 -17.27 2.73 7.15
C VAL A 18 -16.68 3.27 8.46
N ASN A 19 -17.57 3.60 9.39
CA ASN A 19 -17.22 4.06 10.72
C ASN A 19 -16.36 2.99 11.44
N PRO A 20 -15.11 3.30 11.88
CA PRO A 20 -14.22 2.30 12.48
C PRO A 20 -14.76 1.71 13.80
N GLY A 21 -15.80 2.30 14.38
CA GLY A 21 -16.47 1.80 15.58
C GLY A 21 -17.49 0.68 15.39
N LEU A 22 -17.83 0.28 14.14
CA LEU A 22 -18.89 -0.71 13.87
C LEU A 22 -18.50 -1.84 12.88
N ALA A 23 -17.23 -1.96 12.49
CA ALA A 23 -16.79 -3.01 11.58
C ALA A 23 -16.53 -4.36 12.29
N GLN A 24 -17.58 -4.94 12.88
CA GLN A 24 -17.65 -6.38 13.09
C GLN A 24 -19.04 -6.84 12.67
N THR A 25 -19.12 -7.58 11.56
CA THR A 25 -20.30 -8.31 11.04
C THR A 25 -21.42 -7.49 10.38
N SER A 26 -21.21 -6.98 9.16
CA SER A 26 -22.31 -6.96 8.17
C SER A 26 -21.78 -6.97 6.74
N ALA A 27 -22.46 -7.69 5.86
CA ALA A 27 -22.16 -7.73 4.43
C ALA A 27 -22.34 -6.32 3.83
N LEU A 28 -21.24 -5.67 3.46
CA LEU A 28 -21.21 -4.30 2.97
C LEU A 28 -21.88 -4.21 1.59
N HIS A 29 -23.02 -3.51 1.53
CA HIS A 29 -23.47 -2.85 0.31
C HIS A 29 -22.65 -1.56 0.19
N GLU A 30 -21.68 -1.51 -0.72
CA GLU A 30 -20.81 -0.34 -0.89
C GLU A 30 -21.57 0.81 -1.56
N LEU A 31 -21.77 1.91 -0.81
CA LEU A 31 -22.32 3.16 -1.33
C LEU A 31 -21.32 3.84 -2.28
N LEU A 32 -21.80 4.25 -3.46
CA LEU A 32 -21.11 5.25 -4.29
C LEU A 32 -21.52 6.66 -3.84
N THR A 33 -20.96 7.15 -2.74
CA THR A 33 -20.94 8.61 -2.46
C THR A 33 -19.95 9.28 -3.41
N LYS A 34 -20.13 10.56 -3.75
CA LYS A 34 -19.31 11.34 -4.72
C LYS A 34 -17.84 10.92 -4.64
N PRO A 35 -17.32 10.10 -5.58
CA PRO A 35 -16.04 9.47 -5.33
C PRO A 35 -14.93 10.43 -5.74
N THR A 36 -13.86 10.43 -4.95
CA THR A 36 -12.63 11.13 -5.27
C THR A 36 -12.12 10.57 -6.60
N SER A 37 -12.04 11.40 -7.65
CA SER A 37 -11.42 11.01 -8.92
C SER A 37 -9.98 10.57 -8.64
N GLN A 38 -9.62 9.35 -9.04
CA GLN A 38 -8.28 8.81 -8.83
C GLN A 38 -7.57 8.69 -10.18
N SER A 39 -6.29 9.06 -10.17
CA SER A 39 -5.39 8.89 -11.32
C SER A 39 -4.27 7.93 -10.95
N LEU A 40 -3.92 7.06 -11.89
CA LEU A 40 -2.72 6.23 -11.81
C LEU A 40 -1.78 6.55 -12.96
N PRO A 41 -0.46 6.51 -12.73
CA PRO A 41 0.50 6.58 -13.83
C PRO A 41 0.25 5.48 -14.86
N GLY A 42 0.50 5.83 -16.11
CA GLY A 42 0.45 4.92 -17.23
C GLY A 42 1.44 3.76 -17.15
N SER A 43 1.25 2.77 -18.01
CA SER A 43 2.30 1.80 -18.32
C SER A 43 2.41 1.62 -19.83
N THR A 44 3.61 1.33 -20.30
CA THR A 44 3.88 1.05 -21.70
C THR A 44 3.97 -0.45 -21.97
N SER A 45 3.73 -0.81 -23.23
CA SER A 45 4.05 -2.10 -23.84
C SER A 45 5.20 -1.89 -24.83
N SER A 46 6.02 -2.90 -25.08
CA SER A 46 7.18 -2.79 -25.98
C SER A 46 6.95 -3.62 -27.24
N TYR A 47 7.37 -3.10 -28.39
CA TYR A 47 7.23 -3.78 -29.68
C TYR A 47 8.59 -4.10 -30.29
N TYR A 48 8.77 -5.33 -30.77
CA TYR A 48 10.08 -5.83 -31.21
C TYR A 48 10.09 -6.22 -32.69
N SER A 49 11.24 -6.03 -33.35
CA SER A 49 11.49 -6.60 -34.67
C SER A 49 11.84 -8.07 -34.55
N THR A 50 11.35 -8.90 -35.47
CA THR A 50 11.79 -10.29 -35.60
C THR A 50 13.24 -10.39 -36.11
N GLY A 51 13.77 -9.33 -36.73
CA GLY A 51 15.10 -9.30 -37.34
C GLY A 51 15.19 -9.95 -38.72
N TYR A 52 14.14 -10.59 -39.21
CA TYR A 52 14.09 -11.26 -40.52
C TYR A 52 13.08 -10.58 -41.46
N ASP A 53 13.31 -10.72 -42.78
CA ASP A 53 12.36 -10.23 -43.80
C ASP A 53 11.10 -11.10 -43.84
N ALA A 54 9.94 -10.49 -43.67
CA ALA A 54 8.62 -11.09 -43.75
C ALA A 54 7.74 -10.25 -44.70
N PRO A 55 8.00 -10.28 -46.02
CA PRO A 55 7.39 -9.36 -46.97
C PRO A 55 5.87 -9.55 -47.03
N SER A 56 5.14 -8.54 -46.58
CA SER A 56 3.69 -8.49 -46.66
C SER A 56 3.21 -7.04 -46.71
N ARG A 57 2.02 -6.82 -47.26
CA ARG A 57 1.45 -5.48 -47.40
C ARG A 57 -0.04 -5.50 -47.18
N ILE A 58 -0.47 -4.86 -46.10
CA ILE A 58 -1.86 -4.68 -45.75
C ILE A 58 -2.17 -3.18 -45.80
N PRO A 59 -3.06 -2.75 -46.70
CA PRO A 59 -3.33 -1.33 -46.90
C PRO A 59 -4.11 -0.73 -45.72
N ALA A 60 -4.18 0.60 -45.69
CA ALA A 60 -5.05 1.31 -44.76
C ALA A 60 -6.54 1.01 -44.98
N PRO A 61 -7.40 1.17 -43.97
CA PRO A 61 -8.83 0.91 -44.09
C PRO A 61 -9.48 1.68 -45.24
N ASP A 62 -10.49 1.08 -45.86
CA ASP A 62 -11.29 1.75 -46.90
C ASP A 62 -11.91 3.06 -46.39
N ASP A 63 -12.35 3.07 -45.13
CA ASP A 63 -12.87 4.26 -44.44
C ASP A 63 -11.85 5.38 -44.31
N PHE A 64 -10.55 5.09 -44.41
CA PHE A 64 -9.49 6.09 -44.47
C PHE A 64 -9.19 6.49 -45.92
N LEU A 65 -9.08 5.52 -46.83
CA LEU A 65 -8.66 5.71 -48.23
C LEU A 65 -9.73 6.35 -49.13
N LYS A 66 -11.02 6.09 -48.87
CA LYS A 66 -12.14 6.49 -49.74
C LYS A 66 -12.93 7.68 -49.19
N ARG A 67 -12.35 8.48 -48.28
CA ARG A 67 -13.01 9.62 -47.60
C ARG A 67 -13.31 10.79 -48.51
N ASN A 68 -14.21 10.64 -49.47
CA ASN A 68 -14.70 11.77 -50.25
C ASN A 68 -16.11 12.13 -49.76
N SER A 69 -16.31 13.39 -49.39
CA SER A 69 -17.64 13.99 -49.24
C SER A 69 -18.42 13.88 -50.56
N PRO A 70 -19.75 14.09 -50.56
CA PRO A 70 -20.54 14.17 -51.79
C PRO A 70 -20.02 15.22 -52.80
N SER A 71 -19.20 16.16 -52.35
CA SER A 71 -18.52 17.18 -53.17
C SER A 71 -17.10 16.82 -53.62
N GLY A 72 -16.63 15.59 -53.35
CA GLY A 72 -15.28 15.13 -53.71
C GLY A 72 -14.14 15.61 -52.79
N ARG A 73 -14.46 16.33 -51.69
CA ARG A 73 -13.47 16.79 -50.69
C ARG A 73 -13.24 15.75 -49.58
N PRO A 74 -12.01 15.62 -49.04
CA PRO A 74 -11.73 14.80 -47.86
C PRO A 74 -12.71 15.07 -46.71
N MET A 75 -13.36 14.03 -46.18
CA MET A 75 -14.19 14.19 -44.97
C MET A 75 -13.31 14.51 -43.76
N ALA A 76 -13.78 15.43 -42.91
CA ALA A 76 -13.07 15.82 -41.69
C ALA A 76 -12.90 14.61 -40.74
N PRO A 77 -11.78 14.50 -40.01
CA PRO A 77 -11.58 13.45 -39.01
C PRO A 77 -12.59 13.56 -37.86
N THR A 78 -12.88 12.42 -37.22
CA THR A 78 -13.85 12.28 -36.13
C THR A 78 -13.22 12.36 -34.74
N ALA A 79 -11.89 12.41 -34.67
CA ALA A 79 -11.11 12.71 -33.48
C ALA A 79 -9.92 13.62 -33.84
N GLN A 80 -9.58 14.54 -32.94
CA GLN A 80 -8.40 15.38 -33.07
C GLN A 80 -7.24 14.79 -32.27
N PHE A 81 -6.08 14.66 -32.90
CA PHE A 81 -4.83 14.31 -32.24
C PHE A 81 -3.88 15.50 -32.24
N ILE A 82 -3.19 15.74 -31.12
CA ILE A 82 -2.18 16.78 -30.97
C ILE A 82 -0.87 16.10 -30.57
N VAL A 83 0.10 16.10 -31.49
CA VAL A 83 1.39 15.42 -31.27
C VAL A 83 2.47 16.42 -30.90
N THR A 84 3.16 16.16 -29.80
CA THR A 84 4.41 16.84 -29.44
C THR A 84 5.58 15.94 -29.81
N TYR A 85 6.25 16.26 -30.93
CA TYR A 85 7.43 15.54 -31.40
C TYR A 85 8.69 16.00 -30.68
N ARG A 86 9.46 15.07 -30.12
CA ARG A 86 10.79 15.31 -29.55
C ARG A 86 11.85 14.57 -30.33
N ASN A 87 12.78 15.30 -30.94
CA ASN A 87 13.95 14.79 -31.65
C ASN A 87 13.67 13.94 -32.90
N PHE A 88 12.43 13.88 -33.38
CA PHE A 88 12.09 13.21 -34.65
C PHE A 88 12.70 13.97 -35.85
N THR A 89 13.15 13.24 -36.87
CA THR A 89 13.45 13.83 -38.18
C THR A 89 12.16 14.18 -38.93
N PRO A 90 12.18 15.11 -39.92
CA PRO A 90 11.00 15.46 -40.69
C PRO A 90 10.31 14.27 -41.38
N GLU A 91 11.10 13.30 -41.86
CA GLU A 91 10.58 12.09 -42.53
C GLU A 91 9.87 11.17 -41.53
N ALA A 92 10.44 11.01 -40.33
CA ALA A 92 9.85 10.25 -39.25
C ALA A 92 8.56 10.90 -38.74
N GLN A 93 8.51 12.24 -38.62
CA GLN A 93 7.28 12.97 -38.27
C GLN A 93 6.17 12.75 -39.31
N ARG A 94 6.51 12.76 -40.61
CA ARG A 94 5.53 12.52 -41.68
C ARG A 94 4.95 11.10 -41.63
N ALA A 95 5.79 10.09 -41.41
CA ALA A 95 5.34 8.70 -41.23
C ALA A 95 4.46 8.55 -39.98
N PHE A 96 4.86 9.15 -38.85
CA PHE A 96 4.08 9.16 -37.62
C PHE A 96 2.72 9.83 -37.83
N GLN A 97 2.70 11.00 -38.48
CA GLN A 97 1.48 11.75 -38.74
C GLN A 97 0.51 10.95 -39.61
N TYR A 98 1.01 10.17 -40.58
CA TYR A 98 0.14 9.30 -41.38
C TYR A 98 -0.57 8.22 -40.54
N ALA A 99 0.11 7.62 -39.55
CA ALA A 99 -0.52 6.70 -38.61
C ALA A 99 -1.57 7.40 -37.70
N VAL A 100 -1.28 8.64 -37.29
CA VAL A 100 -2.24 9.49 -36.57
C VAL A 100 -3.46 9.82 -37.43
N ASP A 101 -3.24 10.13 -38.71
CA ASP A 101 -4.31 10.45 -39.65
C ASP A 101 -5.21 9.24 -39.89
N ILE A 102 -4.67 8.01 -39.83
CA ILE A 102 -5.45 6.77 -39.84
C ILE A 102 -6.31 6.67 -38.57
N TRP A 103 -5.72 6.81 -37.38
CA TRP A 103 -6.50 6.72 -36.13
C TRP A 103 -7.57 7.81 -36.01
N SER A 104 -7.31 9.03 -36.50
CA SER A 104 -8.23 10.18 -36.44
C SER A 104 -9.60 9.95 -37.09
N THR A 105 -9.73 8.89 -37.89
CA THR A 105 -10.96 8.52 -38.63
C THR A 105 -11.65 7.30 -38.08
N LEU A 106 -10.94 6.48 -37.31
CA LEU A 106 -11.41 5.17 -36.87
C LEU A 106 -12.09 5.25 -35.50
N ILE A 107 -11.84 6.32 -34.74
CA ILE A 107 -12.43 6.59 -33.44
C ILE A 107 -13.17 7.94 -33.43
N VAL A 108 -14.09 8.10 -32.47
CA VAL A 108 -14.84 9.34 -32.29
C VAL A 108 -14.49 9.95 -30.94
N SER A 109 -14.03 11.20 -30.95
CA SER A 109 -13.78 11.95 -29.71
C SER A 109 -14.06 13.44 -29.91
N SER A 110 -14.82 14.00 -28.98
CA SER A 110 -15.01 15.45 -28.86
C SER A 110 -13.91 16.13 -28.03
N VAL A 111 -12.98 15.36 -27.47
CA VAL A 111 -11.83 15.83 -26.69
C VAL A 111 -10.54 15.52 -27.46
N PRO A 112 -9.62 16.49 -27.64
CA PRO A 112 -8.36 16.25 -28.32
C PRO A 112 -7.48 15.24 -27.57
N ILE A 113 -6.91 14.27 -28.30
CA ILE A 113 -6.00 13.26 -27.76
C ILE A 113 -4.56 13.74 -27.94
N ARG A 114 -3.84 13.92 -26.83
CA ARG A 114 -2.46 14.44 -26.82
C ARG A 114 -1.44 13.33 -26.76
N ILE A 115 -0.48 13.36 -27.67
CA ILE A 115 0.60 12.38 -27.74
C ILE A 115 1.93 13.07 -27.48
N GLN A 116 2.70 12.58 -26.52
CA GLN A 116 4.14 12.87 -26.43
C GLN A 116 4.90 11.77 -27.16
N ALA A 117 5.49 12.11 -28.31
CA ALA A 117 6.28 11.20 -29.13
C ALA A 117 7.77 11.51 -29.00
N ASN A 118 8.57 10.56 -28.52
CA ASN A 118 10.01 10.75 -28.27
C ASN A 118 10.86 9.85 -29.20
N TRP A 119 11.79 10.46 -29.92
CA TRP A 119 12.77 9.75 -30.76
C TRP A 119 14.04 9.45 -29.96
N VAL A 120 14.12 8.26 -29.39
CA VAL A 120 15.11 7.89 -28.36
C VAL A 120 16.07 6.82 -28.88
N SER A 121 17.25 6.69 -28.26
CA SER A 121 18.17 5.58 -28.57
C SER A 121 17.91 4.46 -27.59
N GLN A 122 17.62 3.28 -28.09
CA GLN A 122 17.38 2.09 -27.29
C GLN A 122 18.14 0.87 -27.83
N GLU A 123 17.97 -0.26 -27.15
CA GLU A 123 18.56 -1.56 -27.49
C GLU A 123 18.18 -2.04 -28.90
N PRO A 124 19.03 -2.85 -29.55
CA PRO A 124 18.72 -3.40 -30.87
C PRO A 124 17.40 -4.17 -30.89
N ASN A 125 16.70 -4.11 -32.02
CA ASN A 125 15.41 -4.77 -32.29
C ASN A 125 14.20 -4.25 -31.48
N LEU A 126 14.38 -3.46 -30.42
CA LEU A 126 13.26 -2.71 -29.84
C LEU A 126 12.83 -1.61 -30.82
N LEU A 127 11.60 -1.69 -31.31
CA LEU A 127 11.03 -0.75 -32.27
C LEU A 127 10.52 0.51 -31.58
N GLY A 128 9.76 0.30 -30.51
CA GLY A 128 9.23 1.36 -29.67
C GLY A 128 8.53 0.79 -28.46
N SER A 129 7.93 1.71 -27.70
CA SER A 129 7.03 1.39 -26.61
C SER A 129 6.05 2.52 -26.37
N ALA A 130 4.78 2.21 -26.17
CA ALA A 130 3.77 3.20 -25.85
C ALA A 130 2.69 2.67 -24.92
N GLY A 131 1.94 3.62 -24.38
CA GLY A 131 0.79 3.36 -23.53
C GLY A 131 0.12 4.66 -23.11
N PRO A 132 -1.02 4.55 -22.40
CA PRO A 132 -1.66 5.72 -21.82
C PRO A 132 -0.70 6.39 -20.84
N ALA A 133 -0.70 7.71 -20.77
CA ALA A 133 0.12 8.48 -19.82
C ALA A 133 -0.40 8.33 -18.38
N SER A 134 -1.72 8.15 -18.23
CA SER A 134 -2.38 7.87 -16.96
C SER A 134 -3.67 7.08 -17.16
N TYR A 135 -4.18 6.50 -16.09
CA TYR A 135 -5.50 5.89 -16.01
C TYR A 135 -6.39 6.69 -15.06
N GLN A 136 -7.68 6.78 -15.36
CA GLN A 136 -8.68 7.47 -14.56
C GLN A 136 -9.71 6.47 -14.00
N TYR A 137 -10.08 6.67 -12.73
CA TYR A 137 -11.19 6.00 -12.06
C TYR A 137 -12.15 7.06 -11.50
N SER A 138 -13.43 6.71 -11.41
CA SER A 138 -14.49 7.57 -10.88
C SER A 138 -14.71 8.86 -11.69
N PHE A 139 -15.06 8.67 -12.97
CA PHE A 139 -15.58 9.72 -13.84
C PHE A 139 -16.98 9.35 -14.34
N ASP A 140 -17.73 10.33 -14.85
CA ASP A 140 -19.08 10.14 -15.35
C ASP A 140 -19.11 9.45 -16.73
N GLY A 141 -20.13 8.62 -16.96
CA GLY A 141 -20.38 7.93 -18.23
C GLY A 141 -19.75 6.55 -18.42
N GLY A 142 -18.72 6.17 -17.65
CA GLY A 142 -18.09 4.85 -17.77
C GLY A 142 -19.04 3.69 -17.45
N GLN A 143 -19.04 2.64 -18.29
CA GLN A 143 -19.97 1.51 -18.12
C GLN A 143 -19.48 0.43 -17.15
N LYS A 144 -18.21 0.46 -16.77
CA LYS A 144 -17.67 -0.30 -15.63
C LYS A 144 -17.55 0.63 -14.44
N ALA A 145 -18.44 0.48 -13.45
CA ALA A 145 -18.44 1.33 -12.26
C ALA A 145 -17.15 1.22 -11.45
N ARG A 146 -16.45 0.07 -11.56
CA ARG A 146 -15.21 -0.24 -10.85
C ARG A 146 -14.13 -0.71 -11.82
N ALA A 147 -13.58 0.22 -12.60
CA ALA A 147 -12.46 -0.03 -13.48
C ALA A 147 -11.64 1.24 -13.71
N PHE A 148 -10.35 1.05 -14.01
CA PHE A 148 -9.51 2.12 -14.54
C PHE A 148 -9.62 2.18 -16.06
N TYR A 149 -9.75 3.41 -16.58
CA TYR A 149 -9.80 3.69 -18.01
C TYR A 149 -8.55 4.47 -18.42
N PRO A 150 -7.89 4.14 -19.55
CA PRO A 150 -6.90 5.01 -20.18
C PRO A 150 -7.41 6.45 -20.27
N VAL A 151 -6.60 7.45 -19.92
CA VAL A 151 -7.07 8.84 -19.80
C VAL A 151 -7.74 9.36 -21.07
N ALA A 152 -7.19 9.08 -22.26
CA ALA A 152 -7.81 9.45 -23.54
C ALA A 152 -9.24 8.90 -23.69
N LEU A 153 -9.44 7.64 -23.29
CA LEU A 153 -10.74 6.98 -23.35
C LEU A 153 -11.70 7.53 -22.29
N ALA A 154 -11.22 7.76 -21.06
CA ALA A 154 -12.01 8.34 -19.98
C ALA A 154 -12.52 9.74 -20.34
N GLU A 155 -11.66 10.60 -20.89
CA GLU A 155 -12.00 11.95 -21.34
C GLU A 155 -13.02 11.94 -22.48
N LYS A 156 -12.82 11.02 -23.43
CA LYS A 156 -13.77 10.77 -24.52
C LYS A 156 -15.15 10.40 -23.99
N ILE A 157 -15.23 9.53 -22.99
CA ILE A 157 -16.51 9.09 -22.41
C ILE A 157 -17.15 10.22 -21.60
N ALA A 158 -16.37 10.94 -20.79
CA ALA A 158 -16.81 12.07 -19.95
C ALA A 158 -17.14 13.34 -20.76
N ARG A 159 -16.71 13.39 -22.04
CA ARG A 159 -16.85 14.54 -22.96
C ARG A 159 -16.15 15.80 -22.45
N ARG A 160 -15.09 15.65 -21.65
CA ARG A 160 -14.26 16.74 -21.11
C ARG A 160 -12.86 16.25 -20.74
N GLN A 161 -11.90 17.17 -20.65
CA GLN A 161 -10.57 16.88 -20.10
C GLN A 161 -10.67 16.47 -18.63
N LEU A 162 -9.87 15.47 -18.23
CA LEU A 162 -9.77 14.92 -16.87
C LEU A 162 -8.35 15.05 -16.31
N ASN A 163 -7.34 15.31 -17.15
CA ASN A 163 -6.00 15.75 -16.73
C ASN A 163 -5.76 17.25 -17.05
N ASN A 164 -4.54 17.75 -16.83
CA ASN A 164 -4.19 19.11 -17.23
C ASN A 164 -4.28 19.24 -18.76
N PRO A 165 -4.88 20.29 -19.34
CA PRO A 165 -4.99 20.49 -20.78
C PRO A 165 -3.67 20.51 -21.58
N THR A 166 -2.51 20.52 -20.93
CA THR A 166 -1.19 20.40 -21.58
C THR A 166 -0.50 19.06 -21.34
N ASP A 167 -1.02 18.22 -20.45
CA ASP A 167 -0.44 16.90 -20.18
C ASP A 167 -0.71 15.96 -21.36
N PRO A 168 0.19 15.00 -21.64
CA PRO A 168 -0.05 13.98 -22.64
C PRO A 168 -1.10 12.98 -22.15
N ASP A 169 -1.88 12.45 -23.09
CA ASP A 169 -2.78 11.31 -22.86
C ASP A 169 -2.11 9.98 -23.22
N ILE A 170 -1.15 10.03 -24.16
CA ILE A 170 -0.34 8.91 -24.63
C ILE A 170 1.14 9.33 -24.58
N ILE A 171 1.98 8.45 -24.06
CA ILE A 171 3.43 8.57 -24.15
C ILE A 171 3.92 7.45 -25.06
N ALA A 172 4.72 7.80 -26.06
CA ALA A 172 5.25 6.87 -27.04
C ALA A 172 6.73 7.16 -27.32
N ASP A 173 7.57 6.14 -27.14
CA ASP A 173 9.00 6.16 -27.39
C ASP A 173 9.31 5.30 -28.62
N PHE A 174 10.09 5.82 -29.56
CA PHE A 174 10.50 5.08 -30.75
C PHE A 174 12.02 5.10 -30.89
N ASN A 175 12.57 3.93 -31.20
CA ASN A 175 14.00 3.74 -31.24
C ASN A 175 14.61 4.25 -32.55
N ARG A 176 15.37 5.35 -32.47
CA ARG A 176 16.05 5.97 -33.60
C ARG A 176 17.18 5.11 -34.20
N ASN A 177 17.60 4.05 -33.52
CA ASN A 177 18.71 3.20 -33.96
C ASN A 177 18.28 2.14 -34.99
N ASN A 178 16.98 1.97 -35.25
CA ASN A 178 16.49 1.02 -36.24
C ASN A 178 16.59 1.56 -37.67
N ASP A 179 16.71 0.64 -38.63
CA ASP A 179 16.62 0.95 -40.06
C ASP A 179 15.14 1.07 -40.45
N TRP A 180 14.65 2.30 -40.43
CA TRP A 180 13.24 2.62 -40.65
C TRP A 180 12.93 2.92 -42.12
N TYR A 181 11.82 2.36 -42.59
CA TYR A 181 11.12 2.82 -43.76
C TYR A 181 10.09 3.89 -43.37
N TYR A 182 10.24 5.09 -43.94
CA TYR A 182 9.39 6.26 -43.65
C TYR A 182 8.27 6.48 -44.69
N GLY A 183 8.11 5.57 -45.64
CA GLY A 183 7.08 5.68 -46.68
C GLY A 183 5.68 5.39 -46.14
N THR A 184 4.66 6.02 -46.74
CA THR A 184 3.25 5.83 -46.38
C THR A 184 2.49 4.97 -47.38
N ASP A 185 3.20 4.36 -48.32
CA ASP A 185 2.62 3.52 -49.38
C ASP A 185 2.67 2.02 -49.05
N GLY A 186 3.30 1.63 -47.93
CA GLY A 186 3.49 0.24 -47.53
C GLY A 186 4.42 -0.55 -48.47
N LYS A 187 5.33 0.10 -49.20
CA LYS A 187 6.34 -0.57 -50.04
C LYS A 187 7.67 -0.69 -49.30
N THR A 188 7.61 -1.19 -48.07
CA THR A 188 8.77 -1.39 -47.20
C THR A 188 9.79 -2.31 -47.86
N PRO A 189 11.03 -1.85 -48.12
CA PRO A 189 12.04 -2.70 -48.73
C PRO A 189 12.59 -3.72 -47.74
N LYS A 190 13.21 -4.78 -48.27
CA LYS A 190 13.97 -5.74 -47.47
C LYS A 190 15.02 -5.05 -46.61
N GLY A 191 15.23 -5.54 -45.39
CA GLY A 191 16.16 -4.97 -44.42
C GLY A 191 15.57 -3.86 -43.54
N GLN A 192 14.48 -3.19 -43.97
CA GLN A 192 13.88 -2.08 -43.24
C GLN A 192 12.60 -2.48 -42.50
N THR A 193 12.31 -1.77 -41.41
CA THR A 193 11.05 -1.91 -40.67
C THR A 193 10.13 -0.73 -40.97
N ASP A 194 8.83 -0.98 -41.19
CA ASP A 194 7.85 0.07 -41.50
C ASP A 194 7.51 0.91 -40.27
N LEU A 195 7.87 2.20 -40.27
CA LEU A 195 7.61 3.08 -39.12
C LEU A 195 6.11 3.36 -38.94
N VAL A 196 5.33 3.45 -40.02
CA VAL A 196 3.88 3.65 -39.93
C VAL A 196 3.23 2.52 -39.14
N THR A 197 3.60 1.27 -39.43
CA THR A 197 3.09 0.08 -38.74
C THR A 197 3.45 0.10 -37.27
N ALA A 198 4.71 0.38 -36.93
CA ALA A 198 5.14 0.49 -35.54
C ALA A 198 4.39 1.61 -34.80
N VAL A 199 4.22 2.79 -35.40
CA VAL A 199 3.45 3.88 -34.78
C VAL A 199 1.99 3.51 -34.61
N LEU A 200 1.36 2.91 -35.62
CA LEU A 200 -0.04 2.52 -35.56
C LEU A 200 -0.30 1.47 -34.46
N HIS A 201 0.61 0.50 -34.32
CA HIS A 201 0.62 -0.50 -33.25
C HIS A 201 0.69 0.17 -31.87
N GLU A 202 1.70 1.00 -31.65
CA GLU A 202 1.96 1.63 -30.36
C GLU A 202 0.82 2.59 -29.94
N LEU A 203 0.22 3.32 -30.88
CA LEU A 203 -0.96 4.12 -30.61
C LEU A 203 -2.17 3.26 -30.20
N THR A 204 -2.26 2.01 -30.65
CA THR A 204 -3.32 1.08 -30.22
C THR A 204 -3.21 0.77 -28.72
N HIS A 205 -2.00 0.59 -28.20
CA HIS A 205 -1.77 0.49 -26.75
C HIS A 205 -2.13 1.78 -26.02
N GLY A 206 -1.70 2.92 -26.54
CA GLY A 206 -2.04 4.25 -25.98
C GLY A 206 -3.55 4.49 -25.87
N LEU A 207 -4.33 3.99 -26.84
CA LEU A 207 -5.78 4.11 -26.89
C LEU A 207 -6.52 3.06 -26.03
N GLY A 208 -5.81 2.10 -25.41
CA GLY A 208 -6.38 1.22 -24.40
C GLY A 208 -6.32 -0.28 -24.67
N PHE A 209 -5.54 -0.75 -25.66
CA PHE A 209 -5.22 -2.17 -25.81
C PHE A 209 -4.13 -2.60 -24.81
N ILE A 210 -4.38 -2.39 -23.52
CA ILE A 210 -3.42 -2.63 -22.44
C ILE A 210 -4.16 -2.67 -21.09
N GLY A 211 -3.64 -3.47 -20.15
CA GLY A 211 -4.28 -3.70 -18.86
C GLY A 211 -3.31 -4.02 -17.72
N PHE A 212 -3.83 -4.69 -16.69
CA PHE A 212 -3.17 -4.82 -15.38
C PHE A 212 -2.76 -6.25 -14.99
N PHE A 213 -3.06 -7.28 -15.77
CA PHE A 213 -2.44 -8.59 -15.58
C PHE A 213 -0.91 -8.56 -15.67
N ASN A 214 -0.29 -9.34 -14.79
CA ASN A 214 1.15 -9.57 -14.67
C ASN A 214 1.43 -10.87 -13.90
N VAL A 215 2.68 -11.32 -13.90
CA VAL A 215 3.17 -12.43 -13.06
C VAL A 215 4.29 -11.91 -12.17
N LYS A 216 4.33 -12.31 -10.89
CA LYS A 216 5.44 -11.96 -9.98
C LYS A 216 6.75 -12.58 -10.49
N SER A 217 7.85 -11.83 -10.51
CA SER A 217 9.10 -12.28 -11.13
C SER A 217 10.03 -13.07 -10.19
N ASP A 218 9.62 -13.34 -8.95
CA ASP A 218 10.50 -13.81 -7.86
C ASP A 218 10.50 -15.33 -7.61
N LYS A 219 9.68 -16.13 -8.34
CA LYS A 219 9.49 -17.57 -8.03
C LYS A 219 9.55 -18.55 -9.22
N GLY A 220 9.99 -18.13 -10.40
CA GLY A 220 10.03 -19.01 -11.59
C GLY A 220 8.64 -19.57 -11.96
N ASP A 221 8.52 -20.85 -12.32
CA ASP A 221 7.26 -21.48 -12.74
C ASP A 221 6.18 -21.59 -11.63
N GLN A 222 6.52 -21.23 -10.38
CA GLN A 222 5.57 -21.15 -9.24
C GLN A 222 5.15 -19.72 -8.90
N SER A 223 5.32 -18.80 -9.84
CA SER A 223 4.99 -17.39 -9.62
C SER A 223 3.47 -17.17 -9.53
N ASP A 224 3.10 -16.13 -8.79
CA ASP A 224 1.71 -15.73 -8.64
C ASP A 224 1.29 -14.81 -9.79
N GLY A 225 0.14 -15.10 -10.40
CA GLY A 225 -0.51 -14.19 -11.33
C GLY A 225 -1.16 -13.07 -10.52
N GLN A 226 -1.08 -11.84 -11.00
CA GLN A 226 -1.55 -10.67 -10.27
C GLN A 226 -2.12 -9.59 -11.19
N TYR A 227 -3.05 -8.81 -10.65
CA TYR A 227 -3.61 -7.59 -11.22
C TYR A 227 -4.21 -6.73 -10.10
N LEU A 228 -4.78 -5.58 -10.44
CA LEU A 228 -5.52 -4.74 -9.51
C LEU A 228 -6.96 -5.24 -9.34
N ALA A 229 -7.19 -6.19 -8.43
CA ALA A 229 -8.46 -6.92 -8.33
C ALA A 229 -9.70 -6.07 -8.08
N ASP A 230 -9.59 -5.02 -7.27
CA ASP A 230 -10.74 -4.17 -6.90
C ASP A 230 -11.11 -3.14 -7.96
N LEU A 231 -10.13 -2.78 -8.81
CA LEU A 231 -10.23 -1.83 -9.91
C LEU A 231 -9.37 -2.29 -11.10
N PRO A 232 -9.74 -3.39 -11.78
CA PRO A 232 -9.00 -3.85 -12.96
C PRO A 232 -9.01 -2.78 -14.07
N SER A 233 -8.16 -2.93 -15.09
CA SER A 233 -8.29 -2.10 -16.29
C SER A 233 -9.62 -2.44 -16.98
N VAL A 234 -10.24 -1.46 -17.63
CA VAL A 234 -11.42 -1.68 -18.47
C VAL A 234 -11.17 -2.79 -19.50
N TYR A 235 -9.94 -2.91 -20.02
CA TYR A 235 -9.52 -3.95 -20.95
C TYR A 235 -9.61 -5.36 -20.33
N ASP A 236 -9.17 -5.52 -19.09
CA ASP A 236 -9.07 -6.82 -18.41
C ASP A 236 -10.45 -7.48 -18.19
N HIS A 237 -11.52 -6.68 -18.15
CA HIS A 237 -12.90 -7.17 -18.07
C HIS A 237 -13.33 -8.04 -19.26
N PHE A 238 -12.60 -7.98 -20.37
CA PHE A 238 -12.93 -8.70 -21.59
C PHE A 238 -12.07 -9.95 -21.79
N ILE A 239 -11.09 -10.21 -20.92
CA ILE A 239 -10.24 -11.39 -21.01
C ILE A 239 -10.96 -12.59 -20.38
N GLU A 240 -11.12 -13.65 -21.18
CA GLU A 240 -11.65 -14.94 -20.76
C GLU A 240 -10.73 -16.09 -21.19
N ASN A 241 -10.82 -17.23 -20.50
CA ASN A 241 -10.18 -18.46 -20.93
C ASN A 241 -11.05 -19.24 -21.94
N GLY A 242 -10.57 -20.39 -22.44
CA GLY A 242 -11.32 -21.25 -23.36
C GLY A 242 -12.63 -21.79 -22.79
N LEU A 243 -12.76 -21.87 -21.46
CA LEU A 243 -13.97 -22.26 -20.74
C LEU A 243 -14.98 -21.10 -20.57
N ARG A 244 -14.72 -19.92 -21.14
CA ARG A 244 -15.55 -18.71 -21.04
C ARG A 244 -15.63 -18.14 -19.62
N GLN A 245 -14.64 -18.44 -18.78
CA GLN A 245 -14.50 -17.83 -17.47
C GLN A 245 -13.68 -16.54 -17.61
N ARG A 246 -14.27 -15.42 -17.22
CA ARG A 246 -13.57 -14.13 -17.17
C ARG A 246 -12.66 -14.09 -15.95
N LEU A 247 -11.39 -13.78 -16.16
CA LEU A 247 -10.39 -13.83 -15.10
C LEU A 247 -10.71 -12.88 -13.95
N VAL A 248 -11.15 -11.65 -14.26
CA VAL A 248 -11.43 -10.62 -13.24
C VAL A 248 -12.67 -10.88 -12.38
N THR A 249 -13.61 -11.72 -12.85
CA THR A 249 -14.85 -12.06 -12.10
C THR A 249 -14.81 -13.45 -11.49
N SER A 250 -13.89 -14.31 -11.90
CA SER A 250 -13.80 -15.70 -11.44
C SER A 250 -12.76 -15.81 -10.31
N GLN A 251 -12.79 -14.90 -9.33
CA GLN A 251 -11.78 -14.81 -8.27
C GLN A 251 -11.81 -16.00 -7.30
N THR A 252 -12.89 -16.78 -7.27
CA THR A 252 -12.92 -18.06 -6.53
C THR A 252 -12.04 -19.11 -7.20
N ASP A 253 -12.07 -19.18 -8.54
CA ASP A 253 -11.30 -20.15 -9.33
C ASP A 253 -9.86 -19.67 -9.59
N TYR A 254 -9.72 -18.36 -9.81
CA TYR A 254 -8.45 -17.67 -10.11
C TYR A 254 -8.26 -16.50 -9.14
N PRO A 255 -7.99 -16.76 -7.84
CA PRO A 255 -7.72 -15.70 -6.90
C PRO A 255 -6.59 -14.79 -7.39
N ASN A 256 -6.69 -13.49 -7.12
CA ASN A 256 -5.57 -12.59 -7.37
C ASN A 256 -4.36 -13.02 -6.53
N ASN A 257 -3.14 -12.77 -7.01
CA ASN A 257 -1.90 -13.18 -6.37
C ASN A 257 -1.84 -14.70 -6.12
N SER A 258 -2.11 -15.48 -7.17
CA SER A 258 -2.12 -16.94 -7.03
C SER A 258 -1.54 -17.66 -8.24
N ILE A 259 -1.01 -18.85 -8.00
CA ILE A 259 -0.57 -19.79 -9.04
C ILE A 259 -1.71 -20.16 -10.02
N PRO A 260 -2.96 -20.46 -9.58
CA PRO A 260 -4.09 -20.68 -10.49
C PRO A 260 -4.27 -19.56 -11.51
N LEU A 261 -4.14 -18.29 -11.11
CA LEU A 261 -4.20 -17.17 -12.04
C LEU A 261 -3.01 -17.19 -13.00
N ASN A 262 -1.77 -17.38 -12.53
CA ASN A 262 -0.60 -17.49 -13.40
C ASN A 262 -0.79 -18.55 -14.49
N ARG A 263 -1.31 -19.73 -14.14
CA ARG A 263 -1.57 -20.81 -15.11
C ARG A 263 -2.52 -20.39 -16.23
N GLN A 264 -3.44 -19.45 -15.99
CA GLN A 264 -4.26 -18.88 -17.06
C GLN A 264 -3.43 -17.92 -17.93
N LEU A 265 -2.65 -17.03 -17.29
CA LEU A 265 -1.81 -16.04 -17.97
C LEU A 265 -0.70 -16.67 -18.84
N THR A 266 -0.29 -17.90 -18.54
CA THR A 266 0.75 -18.67 -19.24
C THR A 266 0.22 -19.92 -19.97
N GLY A 267 -1.10 -20.10 -20.04
CA GLY A 267 -1.73 -21.35 -20.48
C GLY A 267 -2.00 -21.46 -21.99
N GLY A 268 -1.74 -20.42 -22.79
CA GLY A 268 -2.00 -20.44 -24.24
C GLY A 268 -3.48 -20.41 -24.67
N ASP A 269 -4.39 -20.20 -23.71
CA ASP A 269 -5.85 -20.36 -23.87
C ASP A 269 -6.64 -19.11 -23.44
N LEU A 270 -6.07 -17.91 -23.67
CA LEU A 270 -6.73 -16.63 -23.38
C LEU A 270 -7.28 -15.95 -24.64
N PHE A 271 -8.41 -15.28 -24.46
CA PHE A 271 -9.11 -14.57 -25.52
C PHE A 271 -9.68 -13.25 -25.02
N LEU A 272 -9.68 -12.24 -25.89
CA LEU A 272 -10.54 -11.07 -25.73
C LEU A 272 -11.92 -11.34 -26.32
N ASN A 273 -12.95 -11.14 -25.50
CA ASN A 273 -14.33 -11.41 -25.87
C ASN A 273 -15.26 -10.26 -25.46
N GLY A 274 -15.53 -9.38 -26.42
CA GLY A 274 -16.50 -8.29 -26.31
C GLY A 274 -17.85 -8.62 -26.98
N THR A 275 -18.91 -7.93 -26.58
CA THR A 275 -20.26 -8.19 -27.11
C THR A 275 -20.36 -7.72 -28.56
N ILE A 276 -19.85 -6.52 -28.85
CA ILE A 276 -19.83 -5.95 -30.20
C ILE A 276 -18.86 -6.71 -31.10
N LEU A 277 -17.69 -7.07 -30.60
CA LEU A 277 -16.75 -7.95 -31.29
C LEU A 277 -17.44 -9.22 -31.79
N ARG A 278 -18.19 -9.89 -30.91
CA ARG A 278 -18.94 -11.11 -31.27
C ARG A 278 -20.07 -10.85 -32.25
N GLN A 279 -20.81 -9.76 -32.08
CA GLN A 279 -21.94 -9.43 -32.96
C GLN A 279 -21.48 -9.07 -34.38
N GLN A 280 -20.38 -8.33 -34.52
CA GLN A 280 -19.92 -7.86 -35.82
C GLN A 280 -19.07 -8.87 -36.58
N THR A 281 -18.32 -9.71 -35.86
CA THR A 281 -17.29 -10.57 -36.49
C THR A 281 -17.55 -12.06 -36.30
N GLY A 282 -18.42 -12.44 -35.35
CA GLY A 282 -18.60 -13.83 -34.94
C GLY A 282 -17.43 -14.43 -34.15
N GLN A 283 -16.35 -13.68 -33.95
CA GLN A 283 -15.07 -14.16 -33.42
C GLN A 283 -14.75 -13.58 -32.04
N LYS A 284 -13.86 -14.26 -31.33
CA LYS A 284 -13.11 -13.73 -30.18
C LYS A 284 -11.64 -13.64 -30.58
N MET A 285 -10.89 -12.67 -30.06
CA MET A 285 -9.48 -12.50 -30.43
C MET A 285 -8.60 -13.37 -29.56
N ARG A 286 -7.76 -14.22 -30.16
CA ARG A 286 -6.83 -15.06 -29.39
C ARG A 286 -5.61 -14.25 -28.95
N LEU A 287 -5.34 -14.25 -27.66
CA LEU A 287 -4.25 -13.50 -27.05
C LEU A 287 -2.96 -14.32 -27.02
N ASN A 288 -1.83 -13.62 -27.07
CA ASN A 288 -0.52 -14.21 -26.85
C ASN A 288 -0.35 -14.53 -25.36
N ALA A 289 -0.59 -15.78 -24.96
CA ALA A 289 -0.40 -16.26 -23.58
C ALA A 289 0.68 -17.36 -23.56
N PRO A 290 1.95 -17.02 -23.83
CA PRO A 290 3.03 -18.00 -23.93
C PRO A 290 3.30 -18.69 -22.58
N ALA A 291 4.01 -19.84 -22.63
CA ALA A 291 4.36 -20.60 -21.43
C ALA A 291 5.21 -19.82 -20.42
N GLN A 292 5.96 -18.83 -20.90
CA GLN A 292 6.68 -17.87 -20.07
C GLN A 292 6.03 -16.51 -20.18
N PHE A 293 5.56 -15.97 -19.07
CA PHE A 293 4.98 -14.63 -19.05
C PHE A 293 6.07 -13.58 -19.21
N ASP A 294 5.92 -12.74 -20.24
CA ASP A 294 6.66 -11.50 -20.41
C ASP A 294 5.67 -10.38 -20.64
N ARG A 295 5.67 -9.37 -19.77
CA ARG A 295 4.73 -8.25 -19.86
C ARG A 295 4.84 -7.48 -21.17
N SER A 296 6.00 -7.52 -21.82
CA SER A 296 6.23 -6.86 -23.10
C SER A 296 5.54 -7.57 -24.26
N THR A 297 5.23 -8.85 -24.16
CA THR A 297 4.69 -9.65 -25.28
C THR A 297 3.40 -10.40 -24.94
N SER A 298 3.13 -10.64 -23.66
CA SER A 298 2.02 -11.46 -23.18
C SER A 298 0.74 -10.64 -22.97
N ILE A 299 -0.39 -11.25 -23.31
CA ILE A 299 -1.79 -10.86 -23.02
C ILE A 299 -2.26 -9.58 -23.74
N TYR A 300 -1.42 -8.56 -23.84
CA TYR A 300 -1.74 -7.32 -24.55
C TYR A 300 -1.34 -7.38 -26.02
N HIS A 301 -1.07 -8.58 -26.54
CA HIS A 301 -0.83 -8.84 -27.95
C HIS A 301 -1.70 -10.00 -28.41
N LEU A 302 -1.98 -10.00 -29.71
CA LEU A 302 -2.60 -11.10 -30.41
C LEU A 302 -1.60 -12.22 -30.66
N ARG A 303 -2.11 -13.44 -30.74
CA ARG A 303 -1.30 -14.64 -30.94
C ARG A 303 -0.84 -14.74 -32.41
N GLU A 304 0.47 -14.66 -32.64
CA GLU A 304 1.08 -14.70 -33.99
C GLU A 304 0.66 -15.95 -34.79
N GLU A 305 0.58 -17.14 -34.19
CA GLU A 305 0.18 -18.34 -34.95
C GLU A 305 -1.29 -18.32 -35.39
N THR A 306 -2.11 -17.44 -34.80
CA THR A 306 -3.50 -17.23 -35.20
C THR A 306 -3.65 -16.08 -36.19
N TYR A 307 -2.77 -15.08 -36.11
CA TYR A 307 -2.78 -13.88 -36.96
C TYR A 307 -1.38 -13.66 -37.56
N PRO A 308 -0.92 -14.54 -38.46
CA PRO A 308 0.43 -14.49 -38.98
C PRO A 308 0.66 -13.27 -39.88
N THR A 309 1.93 -12.97 -40.19
CA THR A 309 2.33 -12.00 -41.22
C THR A 309 1.41 -12.03 -42.46
N GLY A 310 0.86 -10.87 -42.80
CA GLY A 310 -0.08 -10.70 -43.93
C GLY A 310 -1.56 -10.89 -43.59
N ASP A 311 -1.91 -11.31 -42.37
CA ASP A 311 -3.31 -11.32 -41.90
C ASP A 311 -3.80 -9.90 -41.59
N ILE A 312 -5.02 -9.55 -42.01
CA ILE A 312 -5.59 -8.21 -41.83
C ILE A 312 -5.68 -7.76 -40.35
N ASN A 313 -5.60 -8.69 -39.40
CA ASN A 313 -5.63 -8.44 -37.96
C ASN A 313 -4.25 -8.63 -37.28
N SER A 314 -3.16 -8.78 -38.04
CA SER A 314 -1.84 -9.04 -37.47
C SER A 314 -1.19 -7.81 -36.80
N LEU A 315 -1.77 -6.60 -36.91
CA LEU A 315 -1.14 -5.38 -36.37
C LEU A 315 -0.75 -5.54 -34.89
N MET A 316 -1.63 -6.13 -34.08
CA MET A 316 -1.45 -6.23 -32.63
C MET A 316 -0.74 -7.51 -32.18
N THR A 317 -0.06 -8.24 -33.06
CA THR A 317 0.85 -9.30 -32.60
C THR A 317 2.11 -8.70 -31.97
N SER A 318 2.89 -9.48 -31.22
CA SER A 318 3.97 -8.95 -30.38
C SER A 318 5.26 -8.57 -31.12
N SER A 319 5.33 -8.80 -32.43
CA SER A 319 6.54 -8.51 -33.21
C SER A 319 6.24 -8.11 -34.65
N LEU A 320 7.19 -7.40 -35.29
CA LEU A 320 7.12 -6.96 -36.68
C LEU A 320 8.27 -7.52 -37.51
N GLY A 321 7.98 -8.10 -38.67
CA GLY A 321 8.99 -8.45 -39.65
C GLY A 321 9.58 -7.24 -40.38
N ARG A 322 10.79 -7.39 -40.92
CA ARG A 322 11.31 -6.43 -41.92
C ARG A 322 10.57 -6.63 -43.25
N ALA A 323 10.44 -5.59 -44.06
CA ALA A 323 9.60 -5.58 -45.27
C ALA A 323 8.10 -5.89 -45.05
N GLU A 324 7.65 -5.97 -43.80
CA GLU A 324 6.24 -6.08 -43.44
C GLU A 324 5.63 -4.68 -43.30
N SER A 325 4.41 -4.51 -43.82
CA SER A 325 3.63 -3.28 -43.64
C SER A 325 2.17 -3.59 -43.36
N ILE A 326 1.66 -3.06 -42.24
CA ILE A 326 0.29 -3.26 -41.76
C ILE A 326 -0.28 -1.88 -41.43
N HIS A 327 -0.95 -1.24 -42.39
CA HIS A 327 -1.47 0.13 -42.22
C HIS A 327 -2.91 0.16 -41.69
N THR A 328 -3.34 -0.88 -40.97
CA THR A 328 -4.70 -1.00 -40.41
C THR A 328 -4.68 -1.70 -39.06
N PRO A 329 -5.49 -1.29 -38.06
CA PRO A 329 -5.71 -2.07 -36.84
C PRO A 329 -6.46 -3.39 -37.06
N GLY A 330 -7.12 -3.53 -38.22
CA GLY A 330 -7.93 -4.70 -38.55
C GLY A 330 -9.35 -4.65 -37.98
N PRO A 331 -10.31 -5.36 -38.60
CA PRO A 331 -11.72 -5.35 -38.20
C PRO A 331 -11.95 -5.87 -36.77
N LEU A 332 -11.14 -6.82 -36.27
CA LEU A 332 -11.33 -7.36 -34.92
C LEU A 332 -11.00 -6.32 -33.84
N VAL A 333 -9.89 -5.60 -33.98
CA VAL A 333 -9.50 -4.54 -33.02
C VAL A 333 -10.51 -3.39 -33.04
N LEU A 334 -10.98 -2.97 -34.22
CA LEU A 334 -11.97 -1.91 -34.36
C LEU A 334 -13.33 -2.28 -33.72
N ALA A 335 -13.78 -3.52 -33.90
CA ALA A 335 -15.00 -4.01 -33.26
C ALA A 335 -14.84 -4.04 -31.72
N PHE A 336 -13.68 -4.49 -31.22
CA PHE A 336 -13.38 -4.47 -29.79
C PHE A 336 -13.25 -3.06 -29.21
N PHE A 337 -12.71 -2.09 -29.94
CA PHE A 337 -12.66 -0.70 -29.49
C PHE A 337 -14.06 -0.11 -29.29
N THR A 338 -15.07 -0.63 -29.99
CA THR A 338 -16.48 -0.28 -29.71
C THR A 338 -16.98 -0.87 -28.39
N ASP A 339 -16.51 -2.07 -28.00
CA ASP A 339 -16.75 -2.63 -26.66
C ASP A 339 -16.04 -1.85 -25.54
N LEU A 340 -14.84 -1.32 -25.83
CA LEU A 340 -14.10 -0.41 -24.93
C LEU A 340 -14.74 0.98 -24.79
N GLU A 341 -15.78 1.29 -25.57
CA GLU A 341 -16.49 2.57 -25.57
C GLU A 341 -15.86 3.69 -26.42
N TRP A 342 -14.95 3.41 -27.38
CA TRP A 342 -14.52 4.42 -28.38
C TRP A 342 -15.65 4.88 -29.31
N LYS A 343 -16.75 4.12 -29.37
CA LYS A 343 -18.03 4.50 -29.95
C LYS A 343 -19.16 4.18 -28.97
N THR A 344 -19.68 5.19 -28.28
CA THR A 344 -20.53 5.00 -27.08
C THR A 344 -21.71 5.98 -27.02
N THR A 345 -22.65 5.71 -26.11
CA THR A 345 -23.59 6.70 -25.59
C THR A 345 -23.19 7.07 -24.17
N SER A 346 -22.73 8.30 -24.00
CA SER A 346 -22.36 8.85 -22.69
C SER A 346 -23.62 9.27 -21.94
N VAL A 347 -23.93 8.57 -20.85
CA VAL A 347 -24.95 8.97 -19.87
C VAL A 347 -24.23 9.72 -18.74
N LEU A 348 -24.32 11.05 -18.74
CA LEU A 348 -23.54 11.93 -17.89
C LEU A 348 -24.44 12.55 -16.82
N HIS A 349 -24.22 12.18 -15.57
CA HIS A 349 -24.94 12.71 -14.42
C HIS A 349 -23.97 12.99 -13.28
N GLU A 350 -24.08 14.17 -12.67
CA GLU A 350 -23.40 14.48 -11.43
C GLU A 350 -24.26 13.98 -10.26
N PRO A 351 -23.75 13.06 -9.41
CA PRO A 351 -24.51 12.52 -8.29
C PRO A 351 -25.05 13.61 -7.37
N ILE A 352 -26.31 13.47 -6.98
CA ILE A 352 -26.96 14.42 -6.06
C ILE A 352 -26.43 14.16 -4.65
N LEU A 353 -26.06 15.23 -3.95
CA LEU A 353 -25.63 15.15 -2.55
C LEU A 353 -26.82 14.94 -1.62
N ASN A 354 -26.57 14.27 -0.50
CA ASN A 354 -27.49 14.20 0.63
C ASN A 354 -27.93 15.61 1.06
N SER A 355 -29.18 15.74 1.52
CA SER A 355 -29.75 17.04 1.86
C SER A 355 -30.72 16.95 3.04
N GLU A 356 -30.68 17.98 3.89
CA GLU A 356 -31.65 18.14 4.97
C GLU A 356 -32.95 18.83 4.52
N GLU A 357 -32.97 19.38 3.30
CA GLU A 357 -34.12 20.10 2.77
C GLU A 357 -35.10 19.13 2.10
N VAL A 358 -36.30 19.01 2.68
CA VAL A 358 -37.42 18.32 2.04
C VAL A 358 -38.07 19.28 1.05
N LYS A 359 -37.69 19.14 -0.22
CA LYS A 359 -38.19 19.92 -1.37
C LYS A 359 -38.31 19.03 -2.59
N ASP A 360 -38.85 19.57 -3.68
CA ASP A 360 -38.83 18.87 -4.97
C ASP A 360 -37.38 18.65 -5.40
N PHE A 361 -37.04 17.40 -5.75
CA PHE A 361 -35.70 17.03 -6.19
C PHE A 361 -35.64 16.87 -7.69
N VAL A 362 -34.74 17.62 -8.32
CA VAL A 362 -34.53 17.60 -9.75
C VAL A 362 -33.39 16.65 -10.09
N PHE A 363 -33.72 15.59 -10.81
CA PHE A 363 -32.78 14.65 -11.41
C PHE A 363 -32.48 15.11 -12.83
N THR A 364 -31.20 15.40 -13.11
CA THR A 364 -30.74 15.88 -14.41
C THR A 364 -29.68 14.96 -14.99
N VAL A 365 -29.83 14.55 -16.26
CA VAL A 365 -28.83 13.74 -16.97
C VAL A 365 -28.60 14.32 -18.36
N ARG A 366 -27.34 14.32 -18.82
CA ARG A 366 -26.99 14.67 -20.20
C ARG A 366 -26.65 13.40 -20.97
N VAL A 367 -27.26 13.18 -22.12
CA VAL A 367 -27.08 11.95 -22.92
C VAL A 367 -26.55 12.31 -24.30
N ILE A 368 -25.29 11.94 -24.57
CA ILE A 368 -24.60 12.27 -25.84
C ILE A 368 -24.16 10.98 -26.51
N SER A 369 -24.60 10.75 -27.74
CA SER A 369 -24.39 9.50 -28.47
C SER A 369 -23.51 9.70 -29.70
N ASP A 370 -22.46 8.88 -29.84
CA ASP A 370 -21.66 8.77 -31.09
C ASP A 370 -22.37 7.92 -32.15
N THR A 371 -23.46 7.26 -31.75
CA THR A 371 -24.38 6.49 -32.59
C THR A 371 -25.74 7.18 -32.62
N VAL A 372 -26.78 6.49 -33.09
CA VAL A 372 -28.15 6.98 -33.00
C VAL A 372 -28.72 6.63 -31.62
N LEU A 373 -29.15 7.62 -30.85
CA LEU A 373 -29.89 7.40 -29.61
C LEU A 373 -31.29 6.86 -29.94
N THR A 374 -31.70 5.75 -29.32
CA THR A 374 -33.06 5.22 -29.48
C THR A 374 -34.06 6.21 -28.91
N ALA A 375 -35.06 6.59 -29.70
CA ALA A 375 -36.09 7.54 -29.32
C ALA A 375 -36.78 7.09 -28.03
N ASN A 376 -37.00 8.03 -27.10
CA ASN A 376 -37.61 7.77 -25.80
C ASN A 376 -36.93 6.62 -25.02
N SER A 377 -35.59 6.47 -25.09
CA SER A 377 -34.88 5.42 -24.33
C SER A 377 -34.37 5.88 -22.95
N VAL A 378 -34.27 7.19 -22.71
CA VAL A 378 -33.75 7.74 -21.45
C VAL A 378 -34.71 7.43 -20.30
N ARG A 379 -34.20 6.82 -19.24
CA ARG A 379 -34.96 6.50 -18.02
C ARG A 379 -34.17 6.89 -16.78
N LEU A 380 -34.91 7.28 -15.74
CA LEU A 380 -34.44 7.28 -14.36
C LEU A 380 -35.08 6.07 -13.68
N VAL A 381 -34.27 5.25 -13.04
CA VAL A 381 -34.71 4.10 -12.25
C VAL A 381 -34.35 4.37 -10.80
N TYR A 382 -35.33 4.28 -9.89
CA TYR A 382 -35.10 4.57 -8.47
C TYR A 382 -35.94 3.70 -7.52
N ARG A 383 -35.48 3.59 -6.27
CA ARG A 383 -36.14 2.83 -5.20
C ARG A 383 -35.83 3.41 -3.81
N LYS A 384 -36.60 3.00 -2.80
CA LYS A 384 -36.53 3.53 -1.42
C LYS A 384 -35.73 2.70 -0.43
N THR A 385 -35.32 1.50 -0.82
CA THR A 385 -34.53 0.58 0.02
C THR A 385 -33.26 0.18 -0.72
N ALA A 386 -32.25 -0.27 0.00
CA ALA A 386 -30.99 -0.72 -0.61
C ALA A 386 -31.24 -1.86 -1.61
N PRO A 387 -30.58 -1.85 -2.78
CA PRO A 387 -30.71 -2.92 -3.76
C PRO A 387 -30.16 -4.22 -3.18
N THR A 388 -30.92 -5.32 -3.25
CA THR A 388 -30.45 -6.66 -2.84
C THR A 388 -30.30 -7.56 -4.06
N ALA A 389 -29.50 -8.63 -3.95
CA ALA A 389 -29.28 -9.57 -5.05
C ALA A 389 -30.58 -10.26 -5.56
N LYS A 390 -31.66 -10.23 -4.77
CA LYS A 390 -32.96 -10.85 -5.08
C LYS A 390 -34.06 -9.85 -5.43
N ASP A 391 -33.83 -8.56 -5.18
CA ASP A 391 -34.88 -7.55 -5.26
C ASP A 391 -34.78 -6.75 -6.57
N THR A 392 -35.69 -7.04 -7.49
CA THR A 392 -35.74 -6.47 -8.84
C THR A 392 -36.73 -5.33 -8.99
N VAL A 393 -37.46 -4.96 -7.93
CA VAL A 393 -38.54 -3.96 -8.04
C VAL A 393 -37.97 -2.55 -7.86
N ALA A 394 -38.08 -1.74 -8.91
CA ALA A 394 -37.74 -0.33 -8.90
C ALA A 394 -38.76 0.48 -9.70
N THR A 395 -38.93 1.75 -9.34
CA THR A 395 -39.76 2.67 -10.10
C THR A 395 -38.96 3.18 -11.29
N THR A 396 -39.54 3.10 -12.48
CA THR A 396 -38.92 3.59 -13.72
C THR A 396 -39.74 4.75 -14.25
N VAL A 397 -39.10 5.90 -14.46
CA VAL A 397 -39.72 7.10 -15.01
C VAL A 397 -38.96 7.58 -16.24
N SER A 398 -39.62 8.36 -17.09
CA SER A 398 -39.04 8.94 -18.30
C SER A 398 -38.77 10.43 -18.09
N PRO A 399 -37.51 10.84 -17.88
CA PRO A 399 -37.13 12.24 -17.87
C PRO A 399 -37.53 12.97 -19.17
N SER A 400 -37.97 14.22 -19.06
CA SER A 400 -38.31 15.06 -20.20
C SER A 400 -37.07 15.76 -20.76
N ARG A 401 -36.91 15.78 -22.09
CA ARG A 401 -35.81 16.49 -22.74
C ARG A 401 -36.00 18.01 -22.60
N LEU A 402 -34.95 18.72 -22.22
CA LEU A 402 -34.96 20.18 -22.10
C LEU A 402 -34.74 20.83 -23.47
N GLY A 403 -35.84 21.18 -24.14
CA GLY A 403 -35.83 21.81 -25.47
C GLY A 403 -35.08 20.95 -26.50
N THR A 404 -34.11 21.56 -27.18
CA THR A 404 -33.24 20.90 -28.17
C THR A 404 -31.89 20.45 -27.61
N THR A 405 -31.67 20.58 -26.29
CA THR A 405 -30.40 20.20 -25.64
C THR A 405 -30.28 18.70 -25.44
N ASP A 406 -29.09 18.20 -25.12
CA ASP A 406 -28.87 16.80 -24.74
C ASP A 406 -29.21 16.50 -23.28
N THR A 407 -29.87 17.43 -22.59
CA THR A 407 -30.19 17.33 -21.17
C THR A 407 -31.63 16.87 -20.96
N TYR A 408 -31.82 15.97 -20.02
CA TYR A 408 -33.11 15.42 -19.61
C TYR A 408 -33.33 15.62 -18.12
N GLN A 409 -34.57 15.88 -17.73
CA GLN A 409 -34.93 16.22 -16.37
C GLN A 409 -36.15 15.46 -15.88
N TYR A 410 -36.11 15.01 -14.63
CA TYR A 410 -37.27 14.52 -13.88
C TYR A 410 -37.33 15.19 -12.52
N THR A 411 -38.52 15.57 -12.08
CA THR A 411 -38.73 16.20 -10.77
C THR A 411 -39.47 15.22 -9.88
N LEU A 412 -38.83 14.78 -8.80
CA LEU A 412 -39.45 13.96 -7.77
C LEU A 412 -40.10 14.88 -6.74
N PRO A 413 -41.42 14.80 -6.52
CA PRO A 413 -42.11 15.65 -5.55
C PRO A 413 -41.55 15.49 -4.14
N ALA A 414 -41.52 16.59 -3.36
CA ALA A 414 -40.98 16.61 -1.99
C ALA A 414 -41.53 15.50 -1.09
N ALA A 415 -42.84 15.23 -1.19
CA ALA A 415 -43.52 14.18 -0.43
C ALA A 415 -42.99 12.76 -0.72
N GLN A 416 -42.43 12.54 -1.92
CA GLN A 416 -41.82 11.27 -2.32
C GLN A 416 -40.31 11.29 -2.16
N ALA A 417 -39.68 12.46 -1.99
CA ALA A 417 -38.23 12.57 -1.92
C ALA A 417 -37.66 12.18 -0.55
N GLN A 418 -38.44 12.30 0.53
CA GLN A 418 -37.99 12.01 1.90
C GLN A 418 -37.42 10.58 2.08
N GLY A 419 -36.36 10.47 2.88
CA GLY A 419 -35.64 9.23 3.17
C GLY A 419 -34.58 8.87 2.13
N ASP A 420 -34.18 7.61 2.10
CA ASP A 420 -33.21 7.10 1.14
C ASP A 420 -33.82 6.97 -0.26
N ILE A 421 -33.04 7.35 -1.27
CA ILE A 421 -33.32 7.10 -2.68
C ILE A 421 -32.08 6.49 -3.30
N TRP A 422 -32.23 5.26 -3.78
CA TRP A 422 -31.25 4.59 -4.60
C TRP A 422 -31.64 4.76 -6.04
N TYR A 423 -30.75 5.24 -6.91
CA TYR A 423 -31.10 5.50 -8.31
C TYR A 423 -29.94 5.31 -9.30
N TYR A 424 -30.31 5.17 -10.58
CA TYR A 424 -29.40 5.28 -11.72
C TYR A 424 -30.16 5.78 -12.95
N PHE A 425 -29.42 6.34 -13.91
CA PHE A 425 -29.95 6.66 -15.23
C PHE A 425 -29.59 5.57 -16.24
N GLN A 426 -30.45 5.38 -17.24
CA GLN A 426 -30.14 4.55 -18.39
C GLN A 426 -30.57 5.19 -19.71
N ALA A 427 -29.91 4.82 -20.80
CA ALA A 427 -30.27 5.16 -22.17
C ALA A 427 -29.94 3.98 -23.10
N GLN A 428 -30.57 3.92 -24.27
CA GLN A 428 -30.24 2.92 -25.29
C GLN A 428 -29.87 3.55 -26.62
N ASP A 429 -28.88 3.00 -27.28
CA ASP A 429 -28.56 3.34 -28.68
C ASP A 429 -29.32 2.42 -29.66
N ALA A 430 -29.23 2.75 -30.94
CA ALA A 430 -29.90 2.03 -32.02
C ALA A 430 -29.30 0.64 -32.29
N SER A 431 -28.15 0.30 -31.71
CA SER A 431 -27.65 -1.08 -31.74
C SER A 431 -28.26 -1.94 -30.62
N GLY A 432 -29.12 -1.35 -29.78
CA GLY A 432 -29.79 -2.03 -28.68
C GLY A 432 -28.95 -2.14 -27.41
N ARG A 433 -27.77 -1.48 -27.35
CA ARG A 433 -26.98 -1.45 -26.13
C ARG A 433 -27.62 -0.52 -25.11
N THR A 434 -27.61 -0.94 -23.85
CA THR A 434 -28.04 -0.11 -22.71
C THR A 434 -26.83 0.45 -21.99
N PHE A 435 -26.81 1.76 -21.83
CA PHE A 435 -25.80 2.53 -21.11
C PHE A 435 -26.40 3.06 -19.82
N THR A 436 -25.63 3.04 -18.75
CA THR A 436 -26.09 3.39 -17.40
C THR A 436 -25.14 4.36 -16.73
N ASN A 437 -25.67 5.18 -15.82
CA ASN A 437 -24.87 5.99 -14.91
C ASN A 437 -25.47 5.92 -13.50
N PRO A 438 -24.74 5.35 -12.51
CA PRO A 438 -23.40 4.80 -12.65
C PRO A 438 -23.41 3.52 -13.51
N GLY A 439 -22.23 3.09 -13.97
CA GLY A 439 -22.08 1.86 -14.74
C GLY A 439 -22.40 0.59 -13.94
N LYS A 440 -22.10 -0.58 -14.50
CA LYS A 440 -22.29 -1.87 -13.82
C LYS A 440 -21.07 -2.28 -13.01
N LEU A 441 -21.30 -2.99 -11.92
CA LEU A 441 -20.28 -3.68 -11.14
C LEU A 441 -19.67 -4.84 -11.95
N MET A 442 -18.53 -5.35 -11.48
CA MET A 442 -17.77 -6.39 -12.19
C MET A 442 -18.58 -7.66 -12.44
N ASN A 443 -19.41 -8.05 -11.47
CA ASN A 443 -20.33 -9.20 -11.56
C ASN A 443 -21.55 -8.96 -12.47
N GLY A 444 -21.65 -7.79 -13.10
CA GLY A 444 -22.76 -7.41 -13.98
C GLY A 444 -23.97 -6.80 -13.26
N ALA A 445 -23.97 -6.75 -11.93
CA ALA A 445 -25.01 -6.06 -11.17
C ALA A 445 -24.99 -4.56 -11.46
N GLN A 446 -26.16 -3.94 -11.48
CA GLN A 446 -26.27 -2.49 -11.64
C GLN A 446 -25.77 -1.80 -10.37
N ALA A 447 -24.85 -0.84 -10.52
CA ALA A 447 -24.48 0.04 -9.41
C ALA A 447 -25.54 1.14 -9.25
N TRP A 448 -25.66 1.68 -8.04
CA TRP A 448 -26.66 2.67 -7.68
C TRP A 448 -26.01 3.83 -6.96
N TYR A 449 -26.40 5.06 -7.31
CA TYR A 449 -26.21 6.19 -6.41
C TYR A 449 -27.19 6.09 -5.25
N GLN A 450 -26.82 6.66 -4.11
CA GLN A 450 -27.72 6.85 -2.98
C GLN A 450 -27.75 8.34 -2.62
N ILE A 451 -28.96 8.84 -2.37
CA ILE A 451 -29.19 10.15 -1.73
C ILE A 451 -30.04 9.90 -0.50
N HIS A 452 -29.71 10.58 0.58
CA HIS A 452 -30.51 10.62 1.79
C HIS A 452 -31.11 12.01 1.97
N ILE A 453 -32.44 12.08 2.01
CA ILE A 453 -33.19 13.32 2.24
C ILE A 453 -33.82 13.30 3.62
N GLY A 454 -33.29 14.12 4.53
CA GLY A 454 -33.72 14.17 5.91
C GLY A 454 -32.65 14.73 6.84
N PRO A 455 -32.97 14.84 8.15
CA PRO A 455 -32.06 15.38 9.15
C PRO A 455 -30.66 14.79 9.07
N ASP A 456 -29.65 15.63 9.18
CA ASP A 456 -28.27 15.19 9.27
C ASP A 456 -27.87 15.01 10.73
N ASN A 457 -27.58 13.76 11.09
CA ASN A 457 -27.09 13.39 12.41
C ASN A 457 -25.74 12.66 12.32
N THR A 458 -25.07 12.75 11.16
CA THR A 458 -23.80 12.07 10.92
C THR A 458 -22.67 13.08 11.15
N PRO A 459 -21.79 12.89 12.14
CA PRO A 459 -20.63 13.76 12.28
C PRO A 459 -19.59 13.52 11.19
N PRO A 460 -18.76 14.54 10.86
CA PRO A 460 -17.61 14.35 9.98
C PRO A 460 -16.66 13.27 10.50
N THR A 461 -15.87 12.66 9.62
CA THR A 461 -14.79 11.74 10.02
C THR A 461 -13.44 12.45 9.97
N ILE A 462 -12.63 12.31 11.02
CA ILE A 462 -11.27 12.89 11.11
C ILE A 462 -10.24 11.75 11.16
N GLN A 463 -9.37 11.69 10.18
CA GLN A 463 -8.19 10.82 10.15
C GLN A 463 -6.94 11.68 10.39
N TYR A 464 -6.20 11.36 11.45
CA TYR A 464 -5.01 12.10 11.86
C TYR A 464 -4.07 11.25 12.70
N SER A 465 -2.76 11.43 12.48
CA SER A 465 -1.69 10.97 13.36
C SER A 465 -0.66 12.11 13.57
N PRO A 466 -0.11 12.27 14.78
CA PRO A 466 0.91 13.29 15.06
C PRO A 466 2.16 13.15 14.19
N SER A 467 2.66 14.26 13.65
CA SER A 467 3.92 14.30 12.87
C SER A 467 5.17 14.45 13.74
N LYS A 468 4.98 14.88 15.00
CA LYS A 468 6.00 15.05 16.03
C LYS A 468 5.37 14.71 17.37
N ASN A 469 6.18 14.18 18.27
CA ASN A 469 5.72 13.76 19.59
C ASN A 469 6.45 14.45 20.74
N SER A 470 7.50 15.20 20.43
CA SER A 470 8.24 16.05 21.35
C SER A 470 8.77 17.29 20.63
N ILE A 471 9.07 18.32 21.41
CA ILE A 471 9.71 19.55 20.92
C ILE A 471 10.99 19.75 21.71
N PHE A 472 12.11 19.92 21.03
CA PHE A 472 13.35 20.29 21.71
C PHE A 472 13.31 21.78 22.05
N SER A 473 13.43 22.10 23.34
CA SER A 473 13.54 23.46 23.87
C SER A 473 14.76 24.15 23.24
N ARG A 474 14.50 25.20 22.46
CA ARG A 474 15.53 25.96 21.74
C ARG A 474 15.31 27.45 21.93
N ALA A 475 16.38 28.23 21.74
CA ALA A 475 16.30 29.68 21.62
C ALA A 475 15.74 30.16 20.26
N VAL A 476 15.27 29.24 19.40
CA VAL A 476 14.72 29.54 18.07
C VAL A 476 13.26 29.12 17.99
N THR A 477 12.53 29.69 17.03
CA THR A 477 11.14 29.34 16.74
C THR A 477 11.02 27.89 16.28
N ASP A 478 10.01 27.16 16.74
CA ASP A 478 9.63 25.83 16.22
C ASP A 478 8.14 25.83 15.88
N SER A 479 7.67 24.77 15.22
CA SER A 479 6.27 24.58 14.89
C SER A 479 5.86 23.10 14.88
N LEU A 480 4.58 22.88 15.13
CA LEU A 480 3.91 21.61 14.92
C LEU A 480 2.97 21.74 13.71
N PRO A 481 3.33 21.17 12.54
CA PRO A 481 2.41 21.11 11.42
C PRO A 481 1.32 20.06 11.68
N ILE A 482 0.10 20.37 11.25
CA ILE A 482 -1.08 19.51 11.41
C ILE A 482 -1.65 19.25 10.02
N TYR A 483 -1.69 17.98 9.62
CA TYR A 483 -2.30 17.51 8.37
C TYR A 483 -3.36 16.48 8.72
N ALA A 484 -4.63 16.88 8.69
CA ALA A 484 -5.75 15.99 9.01
C ALA A 484 -6.60 15.76 7.76
N ARG A 485 -6.97 14.52 7.47
CA ARG A 485 -7.96 14.23 6.44
C ARG A 485 -9.34 14.27 7.08
N ILE A 486 -10.21 15.14 6.59
CA ILE A 486 -11.54 15.36 7.16
C ILE A 486 -12.57 15.24 6.04
N THR A 487 -13.52 14.31 6.20
CA THR A 487 -14.59 14.04 5.24
C THR A 487 -15.95 14.12 5.91
N ASP A 488 -16.98 14.43 5.14
CA ASP A 488 -18.36 14.61 5.58
C ASP A 488 -19.29 13.88 4.60
N ASP A 489 -20.41 13.35 5.09
CA ASP A 489 -21.39 12.65 4.24
C ASP A 489 -22.33 13.62 3.49
N ARG A 490 -22.30 14.93 3.83
CA ARG A 490 -23.11 15.98 3.21
C ARG A 490 -22.27 17.23 2.81
N SER A 491 -22.87 18.41 3.00
CA SER A 491 -22.55 19.71 2.42
C SER A 491 -21.31 20.39 3.03
N GLY A 492 -20.26 19.60 3.26
CA GLY A 492 -18.95 20.06 3.70
C GLY A 492 -18.95 20.61 5.13
N LEU A 493 -17.77 21.02 5.57
CA LEU A 493 -17.55 21.47 6.95
C LEU A 493 -17.96 22.94 7.12
N SER A 494 -18.66 23.25 8.21
CA SER A 494 -18.84 24.64 8.65
C SER A 494 -17.62 25.17 9.40
N ALA A 495 -16.89 24.28 10.08
CA ALA A 495 -15.66 24.64 10.78
C ALA A 495 -14.74 23.43 10.92
N ALA A 496 -13.43 23.66 10.78
CA ALA A 496 -12.40 22.75 11.22
C ALA A 496 -11.30 23.56 11.90
N TYR A 497 -10.85 23.13 13.09
CA TYR A 497 -9.82 23.84 13.84
C TYR A 497 -9.10 22.93 14.84
N VAL A 498 -7.94 23.38 15.28
CA VAL A 498 -7.15 22.78 16.36
C VAL A 498 -7.40 23.57 17.63
N GLU A 499 -7.88 22.88 18.67
CA GLU A 499 -7.84 23.38 20.04
C GLU A 499 -6.54 22.92 20.67
N TYR A 500 -5.79 23.84 21.29
CA TYR A 500 -4.56 23.48 21.97
C TYR A 500 -4.38 24.25 23.28
N GLN A 501 -3.59 23.66 24.17
CA GLN A 501 -3.28 24.18 25.49
C GLN A 501 -1.78 24.05 25.72
N VAL A 502 -1.21 24.99 26.47
CA VAL A 502 0.16 24.91 26.97
C VAL A 502 0.08 24.86 28.49
N ASN A 503 0.56 23.78 29.11
CA ASN A 503 0.46 23.53 30.55
C ASN A 503 -0.98 23.63 31.09
N GLY A 504 -1.95 23.15 30.32
CA GLY A 504 -3.39 23.23 30.65
C GLY A 504 -4.03 24.60 30.41
N VAL A 505 -3.25 25.62 30.02
CA VAL A 505 -3.77 26.95 29.67
C VAL A 505 -4.20 26.97 28.20
N ALA A 506 -5.50 27.10 27.97
CA ALA A 506 -6.08 27.16 26.63
C ALA A 506 -5.53 28.32 25.79
N GLN A 507 -5.27 28.02 24.52
CA GLN A 507 -4.78 28.98 23.53
C GLN A 507 -5.87 29.27 22.49
N ALA A 508 -5.65 30.30 21.66
CA ALA A 508 -6.58 30.62 20.59
C ALA A 508 -6.67 29.49 19.55
N ASN A 509 -7.88 29.05 19.22
CA ASN A 509 -8.11 28.00 18.23
C ASN A 509 -7.44 28.34 16.89
N ARG A 510 -6.76 27.35 16.28
CA ARG A 510 -6.11 27.53 14.98
C ARG A 510 -6.98 26.91 13.88
N PRO A 511 -7.44 27.68 12.89
CA PRO A 511 -8.26 27.14 11.83
C PRO A 511 -7.47 26.11 11.02
N LEU A 512 -8.14 25.04 10.63
CA LEU A 512 -7.70 24.06 9.66
C LEU A 512 -8.26 24.45 8.30
N ARG A 513 -7.39 24.65 7.30
CA ARG A 513 -7.79 25.10 5.96
C ARG A 513 -7.62 23.96 4.97
N TYR A 514 -8.62 23.76 4.12
CA TYR A 514 -8.52 22.81 3.02
C TYR A 514 -7.30 23.13 2.15
N SER A 515 -6.48 22.12 1.86
CA SER A 515 -5.31 22.23 1.02
C SER A 515 -5.00 20.88 0.37
N ARG A 516 -5.20 20.79 -0.94
CA ARG A 516 -4.80 19.62 -1.74
C ARG A 516 -3.30 19.36 -1.58
N GLN A 517 -2.92 18.15 -1.17
CA GLN A 517 -1.52 17.75 -1.02
C GLN A 517 -1.11 16.80 -2.13
N THR A 518 0.06 17.01 -2.74
CA THR A 518 0.63 16.06 -3.71
C THR A 518 1.97 15.57 -3.19
N VAL A 519 2.09 14.26 -2.95
CA VAL A 519 3.33 13.61 -2.50
C VAL A 519 3.59 12.41 -3.39
N ASN A 520 4.82 12.27 -3.91
CA ASN A 520 5.22 11.16 -4.79
C ASN A 520 4.23 10.88 -5.95
N ASN A 521 3.81 11.95 -6.63
CA ASN A 521 2.83 11.93 -7.74
C ASN A 521 1.43 11.41 -7.37
N THR A 522 1.13 11.31 -6.06
CA THR A 522 -0.18 10.94 -5.53
C THR A 522 -0.82 12.19 -4.94
N THR A 523 -2.04 12.49 -5.37
CA THR A 523 -2.78 13.66 -4.89
C THR A 523 -3.79 13.23 -3.83
N TYR A 524 -3.65 13.80 -2.64
CA TYR A 524 -4.53 13.61 -1.49
C TYR A 524 -5.50 14.79 -1.41
N ASP A 525 -6.79 14.47 -1.49
CA ASP A 525 -7.89 15.40 -1.33
C ASP A 525 -8.44 15.35 0.11
N SER A 526 -9.31 16.29 0.47
CA SER A 526 -9.92 16.41 1.81
C SER A 526 -8.90 16.57 2.94
N VAL A 527 -7.69 17.03 2.62
CA VAL A 527 -6.65 17.33 3.61
C VAL A 527 -6.85 18.77 4.09
N TYR A 528 -6.93 18.93 5.40
CA TYR A 528 -7.00 20.21 6.07
C TYR A 528 -5.72 20.43 6.87
N VAL A 529 -5.12 21.60 6.66
CA VAL A 529 -3.80 21.93 7.17
C VAL A 529 -3.85 23.09 8.15
N SER A 530 -3.06 22.97 9.21
CA SER A 530 -2.79 24.04 10.16
C SER A 530 -1.36 23.94 10.66
N ARG A 531 -0.93 24.94 11.41
CA ARG A 531 0.39 24.96 12.04
C ARG A 531 0.28 25.64 13.39
N LEU A 532 0.78 24.98 14.44
CA LEU A 532 0.98 25.60 15.74
C LEU A 532 2.39 26.17 15.77
N ASP A 533 2.51 27.50 15.76
CA ASP A 533 3.79 28.19 15.84
C ASP A 533 4.15 28.47 17.29
N PHE A 534 5.38 28.11 17.67
CA PHE A 534 5.95 28.35 18.99
C PHE A 534 7.09 29.37 18.84
N PRO A 535 6.88 30.64 19.24
CA PRO A 535 7.91 31.66 19.19
C PRO A 535 9.18 31.26 19.95
N ALA A 536 10.32 31.81 19.55
CA ALA A 536 11.57 31.62 20.28
C ALA A 536 11.38 31.97 21.76
N ASN A 537 11.93 31.12 22.65
CA ASN A 537 11.85 31.28 24.12
C ASN A 537 10.43 31.25 24.72
N SER A 538 9.41 30.80 23.97
CA SER A 538 8.03 30.71 24.49
C SER A 538 7.73 29.42 25.27
N LEU A 539 8.54 28.37 25.06
CA LEU A 539 8.40 27.06 25.68
C LEU A 539 9.60 26.76 26.58
N LYS A 540 9.32 26.17 27.74
CA LYS A 540 10.31 25.70 28.72
C LYS A 540 10.35 24.17 28.74
N VAL A 541 11.50 23.62 29.12
CA VAL A 541 11.63 22.18 29.35
C VAL A 541 10.61 21.74 30.40
N GLY A 542 9.90 20.65 30.10
CA GLY A 542 8.80 20.13 30.92
C GLY A 542 7.42 20.69 30.55
N ASP A 543 7.33 21.72 29.70
CA ASP A 543 6.05 22.21 29.22
C ASP A 543 5.31 21.10 28.45
N LYS A 544 4.00 21.01 28.69
CA LYS A 544 3.11 20.07 28.02
C LYS A 544 2.21 20.81 27.05
N ILE A 545 2.27 20.44 25.78
CA ILE A 545 1.37 20.93 24.75
C ILE A 545 0.34 19.85 24.50
N THR A 546 -0.92 20.12 24.83
CA THR A 546 -2.02 19.21 24.53
C THR A 546 -2.90 19.81 23.43
N TYR A 547 -3.35 18.99 22.49
CA TYR A 547 -4.17 19.48 21.38
C TYR A 547 -5.13 18.41 20.86
N ARG A 548 -6.20 18.86 20.22
CA ARG A 548 -7.17 18.02 19.52
C ARG A 548 -7.72 18.75 18.31
N ILE A 549 -8.10 17.99 17.30
CA ILE A 549 -8.76 18.49 16.10
C ILE A 549 -10.26 18.41 16.31
N VAL A 550 -10.97 19.48 15.94
CA VAL A 550 -12.42 19.54 15.98
C VAL A 550 -12.91 19.86 14.57
N ALA A 551 -13.86 19.08 14.08
CA ALA A 551 -14.56 19.32 12.82
C ALA A 551 -16.07 19.37 13.07
N ARG A 552 -16.73 20.35 12.47
CA ARG A 552 -18.19 20.48 12.46
C ARG A 552 -18.68 20.52 11.03
N ASP A 553 -19.69 19.72 10.73
CA ASP A 553 -20.38 19.74 9.45
C ASP A 553 -21.18 21.03 9.25
N SER A 554 -21.77 21.18 8.07
CA SER A 554 -22.67 22.29 7.75
C SER A 554 -24.13 22.04 8.12
N SER A 555 -24.47 20.89 8.71
CA SER A 555 -25.84 20.52 9.06
C SER A 555 -26.54 21.55 9.97
N LYS A 556 -27.87 21.47 10.06
CA LYS A 556 -28.64 22.19 11.07
C LYS A 556 -28.28 21.74 12.49
N ALA A 557 -27.98 20.45 12.67
CA ALA A 557 -27.57 19.89 13.96
C ALA A 557 -26.15 20.31 14.38
N LYS A 558 -25.31 20.75 13.44
CA LYS A 558 -23.89 21.07 13.62
C LYS A 558 -23.14 19.89 14.24
N ASN A 559 -23.31 18.71 13.64
CA ASN A 559 -22.67 17.49 14.12
C ASN A 559 -21.15 17.70 14.18
N GLN A 560 -20.55 17.19 15.24
CA GLN A 560 -19.16 17.45 15.57
C GLN A 560 -18.41 16.14 15.77
N ALA A 561 -17.22 16.08 15.18
CA ALA A 561 -16.21 15.07 15.51
C ALA A 561 -14.98 15.71 16.14
N ILE A 562 -14.29 14.91 16.97
CA ILE A 562 -13.06 15.30 17.66
C ILE A 562 -12.03 14.20 17.45
N SER A 563 -10.77 14.58 17.20
CA SER A 563 -9.63 13.67 17.15
C SER A 563 -8.53 14.14 18.11
N PRO A 564 -8.11 13.32 19.10
CA PRO A 564 -8.58 11.95 19.33
C PRO A 564 -10.02 11.96 19.87
N ALA A 565 -10.74 10.84 19.74
CA ALA A 565 -12.15 10.74 20.15
C ALA A 565 -12.37 11.07 21.65
N THR A 566 -11.35 10.84 22.48
CA THR A 566 -11.33 11.19 23.90
C THR A 566 -10.01 11.86 24.28
N GLY A 567 -10.07 12.91 25.10
CA GLY A 567 -8.87 13.58 25.61
C GLY A 567 -8.17 14.47 24.57
N TYR A 568 -6.83 14.42 24.58
CA TYR A 568 -5.95 15.23 23.75
C TYR A 568 -4.75 14.41 23.31
N TYR A 569 -4.21 14.71 22.13
CA TYR A 569 -2.81 14.40 21.84
C TYR A 569 -1.92 15.23 22.75
N ALA A 570 -0.76 14.70 23.12
CA ALA A 570 0.19 15.39 24.00
C ALA A 570 1.60 15.38 23.39
N LEU A 571 2.28 16.52 23.45
CA LEU A 571 3.72 16.63 23.24
C LEU A 571 4.35 17.20 24.50
N THR A 572 5.56 16.72 24.79
CA THR A 572 6.37 17.28 25.87
C THR A 572 7.53 18.07 25.28
N VAL A 573 7.82 19.22 25.89
CA VAL A 573 9.00 20.01 25.58
C VAL A 573 10.18 19.45 26.36
N VAL A 574 11.21 19.00 25.65
CA VAL A 574 12.39 18.32 26.21
C VAL A 574 13.65 19.13 25.93
N ALA A 575 14.71 18.93 26.71
CA ALA A 575 16.04 19.43 26.38
C ALA A 575 16.99 18.27 26.13
N GLN A 576 18.07 18.56 25.42
CA GLN A 576 19.20 17.64 25.37
C GLN A 576 19.81 17.50 26.75
N GLN A 577 20.14 16.27 27.11
CA GLN A 577 21.00 15.99 28.23
C GLN A 577 22.47 16.24 27.84
N ALA A 578 23.38 16.14 28.81
CA ALA A 578 24.82 16.26 28.55
C ALA A 578 25.27 15.28 27.46
N VAL A 579 26.17 15.74 26.60
CA VAL A 579 26.81 14.93 25.56
C VAL A 579 27.59 13.80 26.21
N ARG A 580 27.45 12.58 25.67
CA ARG A 580 28.17 11.39 26.17
C ARG A 580 29.06 10.81 25.06
N ASP A 581 30.21 10.27 25.45
CA ASP A 581 31.08 9.51 24.52
C ASP A 581 30.69 8.02 24.45
N GLN A 582 29.88 7.55 25.41
CA GLN A 582 29.33 6.19 25.45
C GLN A 582 27.99 6.17 26.20
N TYR A 583 27.16 5.17 25.90
CA TYR A 583 25.90 4.93 26.61
C TYR A 583 25.65 3.43 26.76
N ILE A 584 25.17 2.98 27.91
CA ILE A 584 24.86 1.57 28.20
C ILE A 584 23.55 1.53 28.98
N ASN A 585 22.60 0.72 28.54
CA ASN A 585 21.33 0.54 29.23
C ASN A 585 20.75 -0.86 28.94
N THR A 586 20.41 -1.62 30.00
CA THR A 586 19.71 -2.92 29.93
C THR A 586 18.22 -2.79 30.23
N PHE A 587 17.74 -1.56 30.41
CA PHE A 587 16.36 -1.19 30.75
C PHE A 587 15.81 -1.84 32.04
N SER A 588 16.68 -2.47 32.84
CA SER A 588 16.32 -3.06 34.14
C SER A 588 16.08 -1.99 35.21
N ASP A 589 16.68 -0.81 35.07
CA ASP A 589 16.46 0.34 35.95
C ASP A 589 15.43 1.30 35.35
N ALA A 590 14.28 1.43 36.02
CA ALA A 590 13.20 2.31 35.61
C ALA A 590 13.60 3.80 35.61
N ALA A 591 14.64 4.21 36.36
CA ALA A 591 15.12 5.59 36.37
C ALA A 591 15.67 6.02 34.99
N THR A 592 16.19 5.06 34.22
CA THR A 592 16.78 5.31 32.90
C THR A 592 15.73 5.63 31.82
N ALA A 593 14.43 5.46 32.10
CA ALA A 593 13.37 5.93 31.20
C ALA A 593 13.46 7.45 30.95
N SER A 594 14.01 8.21 31.91
CA SER A 594 14.21 9.66 31.79
C SER A 594 15.34 10.08 30.82
N ASP A 595 16.16 9.12 30.37
CA ASP A 595 17.16 9.35 29.33
C ASP A 595 16.52 9.49 27.94
N PHE A 596 15.22 9.17 27.80
CA PHE A 596 14.53 9.16 26.53
C PHE A 596 13.26 10.01 26.51
N VAL A 597 12.82 10.34 25.30
CA VAL A 597 11.45 10.78 25.02
C VAL A 597 10.80 9.82 24.03
N SER A 598 9.56 9.43 24.29
CA SER A 598 8.89 8.35 23.56
C SER A 598 7.51 8.71 23.03
N TYR A 599 7.08 7.99 21.99
CA TYR A 599 5.72 7.95 21.49
C TYR A 599 5.45 6.59 20.84
N GLY A 600 4.39 5.91 21.27
CA GLY A 600 4.13 4.53 20.82
C GLY A 600 5.18 3.51 21.30
N PHE A 601 6.08 3.92 22.20
CA PHE A 601 7.07 3.08 22.86
C PHE A 601 7.00 3.25 24.38
N SER A 602 7.28 2.18 25.11
CA SER A 602 7.37 2.16 26.57
C SER A 602 8.44 1.19 27.06
N GLN A 603 9.04 1.49 28.21
CA GLN A 603 9.86 0.55 28.96
C GLN A 603 8.93 -0.33 29.80
N THR A 604 8.81 -1.61 29.46
CA THR A 604 7.84 -2.53 30.07
C THR A 604 8.30 -3.98 29.98
N THR A 605 7.62 -4.88 30.70
CA THR A 605 7.84 -6.33 30.67
C THR A 605 6.56 -7.02 30.19
N PRO A 606 6.39 -7.25 28.88
CA PRO A 606 5.24 -7.97 28.37
C PRO A 606 5.19 -9.42 28.88
N ALA A 607 4.02 -10.05 28.82
CA ALA A 607 3.85 -11.44 29.24
C ALA A 607 4.84 -12.36 28.49
N GLY A 608 5.55 -13.21 29.24
CA GLY A 608 6.55 -14.13 28.71
C GLY A 608 7.99 -13.59 28.67
N PHE A 609 8.21 -12.32 29.02
CA PHE A 609 9.54 -11.72 29.19
C PHE A 609 9.91 -11.69 30.68
N GLY A 610 11.20 -11.90 30.99
CA GLY A 610 11.70 -12.00 32.37
C GLY A 610 12.13 -10.66 32.97
N ASP A 611 12.43 -9.69 32.11
CA ASP A 611 12.97 -8.38 32.41
C ASP A 611 12.36 -7.30 31.50
N PRO A 612 12.35 -6.03 31.95
CA PRO A 612 11.87 -4.92 31.15
C PRO A 612 12.83 -4.58 30.00
N ALA A 613 12.26 -4.28 28.84
CA ALA A 613 12.96 -3.77 27.67
C ALA A 613 12.17 -2.61 27.05
N ILE A 614 12.66 -2.02 25.96
CA ILE A 614 11.90 -1.03 25.19
C ILE A 614 10.98 -1.76 24.22
N HIS A 615 9.68 -1.49 24.30
CA HIS A 615 8.67 -2.13 23.49
C HIS A 615 7.82 -1.08 22.77
N SER A 616 7.55 -1.30 21.48
CA SER A 616 6.45 -0.61 20.81
C SER A 616 5.12 -1.00 21.44
N GLU A 617 4.04 -0.33 21.06
CA GLU A 617 2.70 -0.88 21.32
C GLU A 617 2.57 -2.28 20.68
N HIS A 618 1.82 -3.16 21.35
CA HIS A 618 1.61 -4.55 20.96
C HIS A 618 0.10 -4.90 20.95
N PRO A 619 -0.53 -5.05 19.77
CA PRO A 619 0.01 -4.78 18.43
C PRO A 619 0.31 -3.29 18.23
N TYR A 620 1.18 -2.98 17.26
CA TYR A 620 1.38 -1.58 16.84
C TYR A 620 0.19 -1.08 16.00
N ARG A 621 0.05 0.24 15.89
CA ARG A 621 -1.07 0.87 15.18
C ARG A 621 -0.80 0.97 13.68
N ASN A 622 -1.80 0.61 12.88
CA ASN A 622 -1.84 0.95 11.46
C ASN A 622 -1.79 2.47 11.23
N GLY A 623 -1.41 2.81 10.02
CA GLY A 623 -1.27 4.16 9.53
C GLY A 623 -2.57 4.93 9.43
N THR A 624 -2.59 6.11 10.04
CA THR A 624 -3.79 6.96 10.18
C THR A 624 -3.51 8.45 9.94
N ASP A 625 -2.34 8.82 9.42
CA ASP A 625 -2.12 10.17 8.92
C ASP A 625 -2.76 10.37 7.53
N PHE A 626 -2.55 11.53 6.91
CA PHE A 626 -3.12 11.84 5.59
C PHE A 626 -2.52 10.99 4.44
N GLN A 627 -1.34 10.40 4.64
CA GLN A 627 -0.70 9.43 3.73
C GLN A 627 -1.03 7.98 4.14
N SER A 628 -1.86 7.79 5.16
CA SER A 628 -2.18 6.50 5.77
C SER A 628 -0.96 5.81 6.39
N GLN A 629 -0.12 6.60 7.07
CA GLN A 629 1.05 6.15 7.83
C GLN A 629 0.91 6.44 9.33
N SER A 630 1.64 5.70 10.16
CA SER A 630 1.81 5.96 11.59
C SER A 630 3.30 5.87 11.93
N ASN A 631 3.71 6.60 12.97
CA ASN A 631 5.09 6.54 13.47
C ASN A 631 5.08 6.32 14.98
N ALA A 632 5.88 5.37 15.45
CA ALA A 632 6.28 5.27 16.85
C ALA A 632 7.77 5.62 16.95
N GLU A 633 8.16 6.36 17.98
CA GLU A 633 9.50 6.93 18.13
C GLU A 633 10.02 6.80 19.57
N TYR A 634 11.31 6.49 19.71
CA TYR A 634 12.04 6.46 20.98
C TYR A 634 13.38 7.16 20.81
N VAL A 635 13.56 8.33 21.42
CA VAL A 635 14.71 9.23 21.19
C VAL A 635 15.57 9.34 22.44
N LEU A 636 16.86 9.04 22.33
CA LEU A 636 17.85 9.27 23.39
C LEU A 636 18.14 10.77 23.49
N LEU A 637 17.93 11.36 24.67
CA LEU A 637 18.08 12.80 24.89
C LEU A 637 19.54 13.24 25.06
N SER A 638 20.46 12.33 25.39
CA SER A 638 21.91 12.60 25.40
C SER A 638 22.48 12.47 23.98
N PRO A 639 23.01 13.55 23.38
CA PRO A 639 23.75 13.43 22.13
C PRO A 639 25.00 12.57 22.33
N ILE A 640 25.32 11.73 21.35
CA ILE A 640 26.52 10.92 21.33
C ILE A 640 27.58 11.60 20.47
N ARG A 641 28.74 11.85 21.05
CA ARG A 641 29.91 12.29 20.29
C ARG A 641 30.54 11.10 19.58
N ILE A 642 30.57 11.12 18.24
CA ILE A 642 31.08 9.99 17.46
C ILE A 642 32.59 9.83 17.67
N LYS A 643 33.03 8.64 18.10
CA LYS A 643 34.45 8.29 18.27
C LYS A 643 35.17 8.27 16.93
N ALA A 644 36.45 8.65 16.94
CA ALA A 644 37.27 8.64 15.74
C ALA A 644 37.65 7.23 15.25
N ASN A 645 37.74 6.25 16.16
CA ASN A 645 38.03 4.87 15.80
C ASN A 645 36.75 4.15 15.35
N PRO A 646 36.64 3.73 14.06
CA PRO A 646 35.47 3.03 13.52
C PRO A 646 35.07 1.77 14.31
N ASP A 647 36.04 1.01 14.83
CA ASP A 647 35.78 -0.24 15.57
C ASP A 647 35.03 0.01 16.89
N SER A 648 35.25 1.19 17.46
CA SER A 648 34.59 1.65 18.69
C SER A 648 33.35 2.49 18.45
N ALA A 649 33.16 3.01 17.23
CA ALA A 649 32.05 3.87 16.83
C ALA A 649 30.87 3.01 16.35
N VAL A 650 30.25 2.25 17.26
CA VAL A 650 29.20 1.26 16.94
C VAL A 650 28.07 1.34 17.96
N ILE A 651 26.82 1.26 17.50
CA ILE A 651 25.64 1.01 18.34
C ILE A 651 25.37 -0.49 18.34
N ARG A 652 25.12 -1.07 19.52
CA ARG A 652 24.83 -2.49 19.72
C ARG A 652 23.58 -2.66 20.55
N PHE A 653 22.70 -3.60 20.21
CA PHE A 653 21.51 -3.95 21.00
C PHE A 653 20.96 -5.30 20.56
N ASP A 654 20.07 -5.87 21.37
CA ASP A 654 19.27 -7.04 21.01
C ASP A 654 17.85 -6.60 20.68
N GLU A 655 17.20 -7.26 19.73
CA GLU A 655 15.85 -6.87 19.30
C GLU A 655 14.96 -8.04 18.85
N ILE A 656 13.66 -7.77 18.80
CA ILE A 656 12.64 -8.62 18.14
C ILE A 656 11.85 -7.74 17.18
N VAL A 657 11.82 -8.09 15.89
CA VAL A 657 11.05 -7.35 14.88
C VAL A 657 9.94 -8.23 14.29
N LEU A 658 8.70 -7.96 14.67
CA LEU A 658 7.47 -8.61 14.20
C LEU A 658 6.54 -7.56 13.56
N VAL A 659 6.98 -6.96 12.45
CA VAL A 659 6.25 -5.95 11.66
C VAL A 659 6.05 -6.44 10.23
N GLU A 660 5.04 -5.92 9.53
CA GLU A 660 4.68 -6.38 8.19
C GLU A 660 5.89 -6.37 7.25
N PRO A 661 6.28 -7.53 6.68
CA PRO A 661 7.36 -7.57 5.72
C PRO A 661 6.91 -7.05 4.35
N GLY A 662 7.75 -6.21 3.73
CA GLY A 662 7.61 -5.88 2.32
C GLY A 662 7.80 -7.08 1.38
N ASP A 663 7.57 -6.87 0.09
CA ASP A 663 7.85 -7.89 -0.93
C ASP A 663 9.34 -8.28 -0.95
N ALA A 664 9.64 -9.48 -1.43
CA ALA A 664 11.01 -9.96 -1.54
C ALA A 664 11.89 -8.99 -2.35
N GLY A 665 12.99 -8.54 -1.74
CA GLY A 665 13.94 -7.61 -2.36
C GLY A 665 13.52 -6.13 -2.35
N SER A 666 12.36 -5.78 -1.79
CA SER A 666 11.94 -4.38 -1.60
C SER A 666 12.91 -3.65 -0.66
N LYS A 667 13.11 -2.35 -0.92
CA LYS A 667 14.02 -1.48 -0.18
C LYS A 667 13.28 -0.28 0.41
N PRO A 668 13.84 0.38 1.44
CA PRO A 668 13.29 1.64 1.95
C PRO A 668 13.07 2.66 0.84
N GLY A 669 11.85 3.21 0.77
CA GLY A 669 11.42 4.12 -0.29
C GLY A 669 10.68 3.45 -1.45
N ASP A 670 10.78 2.12 -1.58
CA ASP A 670 9.94 1.36 -2.50
C ASP A 670 8.51 1.30 -1.98
N LYS A 671 7.56 1.38 -2.92
CA LYS A 671 6.13 1.35 -2.64
C LYS A 671 5.60 0.02 -2.05
N ASN A 672 6.40 -1.04 -2.12
CA ASN A 672 6.09 -2.37 -1.58
C ASN A 672 6.97 -2.72 -0.37
N PHE A 673 7.62 -1.72 0.21
CA PHE A 673 8.25 -1.78 1.52
C PHE A 673 7.28 -1.19 2.54
N TYR A 674 6.48 -2.07 3.17
CA TYR A 674 5.30 -1.69 3.96
C TYR A 674 5.69 -1.10 5.33
N ASP A 675 5.83 -1.96 6.32
CA ASP A 675 6.19 -1.56 7.68
C ASP A 675 7.66 -1.79 7.92
N TYR A 676 8.28 -0.87 8.65
CA TYR A 676 9.69 -0.99 8.95
C TYR A 676 10.09 -0.30 10.23
N VAL A 677 11.19 -0.81 10.77
CA VAL A 677 11.93 -0.21 11.86
C VAL A 677 13.22 0.38 11.32
N VAL A 678 13.69 1.47 11.93
CA VAL A 678 14.92 2.15 11.53
C VAL A 678 15.55 2.86 12.74
N VAL A 679 16.88 2.92 12.74
CA VAL A 679 17.66 3.75 13.68
C VAL A 679 18.22 4.95 12.92
N GLU A 680 17.99 6.14 13.45
CA GLU A 680 18.30 7.41 12.79
C GLU A 680 19.15 8.30 13.71
N GLY A 681 20.01 9.10 13.09
CA GLY A 681 20.82 10.13 13.73
C GLY A 681 20.35 11.54 13.35
N SER A 682 20.52 12.50 14.25
CA SER A 682 20.28 13.92 13.98
C SER A 682 21.39 14.80 14.55
N ALA A 683 21.97 15.66 13.71
CA ALA A 683 22.99 16.64 14.08
C ALA A 683 22.43 18.06 14.27
N ASP A 684 21.11 18.24 14.14
CA ASP A 684 20.42 19.55 14.21
C ASP A 684 19.31 19.55 15.28
N ASN A 685 19.56 18.81 16.35
CA ASN A 685 18.72 18.67 17.54
C ASN A 685 17.33 18.08 17.24
N GLY A 686 17.23 17.23 16.21
CA GLY A 686 16.00 16.54 15.82
C GLY A 686 15.12 17.28 14.81
N LEU A 687 15.64 18.31 14.10
CA LEU A 687 14.89 18.91 12.98
C LEU A 687 14.87 17.96 11.78
N THR A 688 16.02 17.38 11.49
CA THR A 688 16.18 16.39 10.43
C THR A 688 16.80 15.12 10.99
N TRP A 689 16.30 13.99 10.50
CA TRP A 689 16.74 12.65 10.88
C TRP A 689 17.30 11.96 9.64
N LYS A 690 18.45 11.32 9.80
CA LYS A 690 19.11 10.56 8.73
C LYS A 690 19.26 9.10 9.17
N PRO A 691 18.91 8.12 8.32
CA PRO A 691 19.09 6.71 8.66
C PRO A 691 20.56 6.39 8.93
N LEU A 692 20.83 5.69 10.04
CA LEU A 692 22.13 5.08 10.34
C LEU A 692 22.26 3.70 9.70
N LEU A 693 21.13 3.10 9.34
CA LEU A 693 21.00 1.88 8.54
C LEU A 693 19.73 1.96 7.69
N ASP A 694 19.70 1.13 6.65
CA ASP A 694 18.50 0.95 5.83
C ASP A 694 17.37 0.41 6.72
N GLY A 695 16.15 0.94 6.57
CA GLY A 695 14.97 0.42 7.28
C GLY A 695 14.78 -1.07 7.00
N TYR A 696 14.25 -1.80 7.99
CA TYR A 696 14.11 -3.25 7.93
C TYR A 696 12.83 -3.73 8.62
N SER A 697 12.40 -4.96 8.34
CA SER A 697 11.14 -5.55 8.82
C SER A 697 11.36 -6.97 9.31
N SER A 698 10.29 -7.74 9.55
CA SER A 698 10.41 -9.18 9.85
C SER A 698 11.13 -9.97 8.76
N ALA A 699 11.24 -9.45 7.53
CA ALA A 699 12.01 -10.08 6.46
C ALA A 699 13.53 -10.10 6.70
N ASP A 700 14.06 -9.28 7.63
CA ASP A 700 15.51 -9.18 7.89
C ASP A 700 16.12 -10.47 8.48
N LYS A 701 15.31 -11.27 9.19
CA LYS A 701 15.73 -12.55 9.78
C LYS A 701 14.70 -13.63 9.49
N THR A 702 15.16 -14.79 9.07
CA THR A 702 14.31 -15.95 8.76
C THR A 702 13.40 -16.33 9.94
N ASP A 703 13.91 -16.27 11.17
CA ASP A 703 13.12 -16.63 12.36
C ASP A 703 11.99 -15.64 12.64
N TRP A 704 12.21 -14.34 12.40
CA TRP A 704 11.18 -13.31 12.52
C TRP A 704 10.13 -13.45 11.43
N LEU A 705 10.55 -13.69 10.19
CA LEU A 705 9.65 -13.90 9.07
C LEU A 705 8.76 -15.12 9.29
N ASN A 706 9.35 -16.22 9.76
CA ASN A 706 8.62 -17.45 10.09
C ASN A 706 7.67 -17.23 11.27
N ALA A 707 8.09 -16.51 12.31
CA ALA A 707 7.23 -16.17 13.44
C ALA A 707 6.05 -15.32 12.98
N TYR A 708 6.28 -14.23 12.24
CA TYR A 708 5.23 -13.37 11.70
C TYR A 708 4.19 -14.17 10.91
N LYS A 709 4.64 -15.05 10.00
CA LYS A 709 3.77 -15.87 9.15
C LYS A 709 3.10 -17.06 9.84
N SER A 710 3.51 -17.39 11.07
CA SER A 710 3.01 -18.59 11.76
C SER A 710 1.55 -18.50 12.21
N SER A 711 1.00 -17.29 12.32
CA SER A 711 -0.38 -17.07 12.78
C SER A 711 -0.99 -15.83 12.12
N MET A 712 -1.47 -16.04 10.89
CA MET A 712 -2.08 -14.99 10.07
C MET A 712 -3.59 -14.94 10.28
N ALA A 713 -4.13 -13.73 10.46
CA ALA A 713 -5.55 -13.46 10.52
C ALA A 713 -5.95 -12.54 9.35
N THR A 714 -6.96 -12.93 8.60
CA THR A 714 -7.51 -12.12 7.50
C THR A 714 -8.39 -11.02 8.07
N GLY A 715 -8.11 -9.77 7.71
CA GLY A 715 -8.91 -8.60 8.08
C GLY A 715 -9.90 -8.20 6.98
N ALA A 716 -10.02 -6.91 6.71
CA ALA A 716 -10.74 -6.40 5.53
C ALA A 716 -10.09 -6.90 4.21
N VAL A 717 -10.70 -6.62 3.06
CA VAL A 717 -10.21 -7.10 1.75
C VAL A 717 -8.72 -6.72 1.58
N GLY A 718 -7.83 -7.71 1.41
CA GLY A 718 -6.39 -7.49 1.23
C GLY A 718 -5.56 -7.30 2.52
N GLU A 719 -6.17 -7.34 3.71
CA GLU A 719 -5.49 -7.24 5.01
C GLU A 719 -5.09 -8.62 5.56
N GLN A 720 -3.81 -8.78 5.90
CA GLN A 720 -3.27 -9.99 6.53
C GLN A 720 -2.44 -9.65 7.76
N ASN A 721 -3.09 -9.69 8.93
CA ASN A 721 -2.46 -9.36 10.20
C ASN A 721 -1.73 -10.57 10.79
N SER A 722 -0.61 -10.32 11.47
CA SER A 722 0.01 -11.34 12.31
C SER A 722 -0.50 -11.24 13.75
N THR A 723 -1.05 -12.33 14.26
CA THR A 723 -1.44 -12.44 15.69
C THR A 723 -0.34 -13.06 16.55
N ARG A 724 0.83 -13.33 15.97
CA ARG A 724 1.97 -13.94 16.68
C ARG A 724 2.54 -12.95 17.68
N VAL A 725 2.60 -13.33 18.95
CA VAL A 725 3.28 -12.56 20.00
C VAL A 725 4.80 -12.77 19.98
N GLY A 726 5.55 -11.74 20.36
CA GLY A 726 6.99 -11.82 20.60
C GLY A 726 7.31 -12.74 21.79
N VAL A 727 8.43 -13.45 21.71
CA VAL A 727 8.95 -14.31 22.79
C VAL A 727 10.46 -14.14 22.90
N PRO A 728 11.08 -14.29 24.09
CA PRO A 728 12.51 -14.06 24.29
C PRO A 728 13.44 -14.83 23.32
N ALA A 729 13.04 -16.03 22.90
CA ALA A 729 13.80 -16.83 21.93
C ALA A 729 13.98 -16.16 20.55
N LEU A 730 13.20 -15.12 20.24
CA LEU A 730 13.30 -14.34 19.00
C LEU A 730 14.33 -13.21 19.06
N TYR A 731 14.94 -12.91 20.22
CA TYR A 731 15.96 -11.85 20.30
C TYR A 731 17.12 -12.12 19.35
N ARG A 732 17.50 -11.11 18.54
CA ARG A 732 18.69 -11.16 17.70
C ARG A 732 19.54 -9.92 17.95
N HIS A 733 20.85 -10.12 17.91
CA HIS A 733 21.81 -9.07 18.09
C HIS A 733 21.94 -8.19 16.84
N ARG A 734 22.12 -6.88 17.02
CA ARG A 734 22.43 -5.93 15.95
C ARG A 734 23.60 -5.02 16.32
N ASP A 735 24.51 -4.87 15.36
CA ASP A 735 25.57 -3.87 15.34
C ASP A 735 25.31 -2.86 14.22
N ILE A 736 25.44 -1.57 14.53
CA ILE A 736 25.31 -0.46 13.58
C ILE A 736 26.58 0.39 13.64
N PRO A 737 27.48 0.29 12.65
CA PRO A 737 28.66 1.16 12.56
C PRO A 737 28.23 2.61 12.30
N LEU A 738 28.71 3.54 13.13
CA LEU A 738 28.46 4.98 13.00
C LEU A 738 29.40 5.67 12.01
N LEU A 739 30.51 5.02 11.67
CA LEU A 739 31.47 5.49 10.67
C LEU A 739 31.56 4.45 9.54
N ASN A 740 30.76 4.64 8.48
CA ASN A 740 30.85 3.84 7.27
C ASN A 740 30.56 4.70 6.02
N GLN A 741 30.71 4.13 4.82
CA GLN A 741 30.50 4.86 3.56
C GLN A 741 29.06 5.31 3.33
N LYS A 742 28.08 4.73 4.05
CA LYS A 742 26.66 5.06 3.97
C LYS A 742 26.22 6.12 5.00
N THR A 743 26.95 6.30 6.11
CA THR A 743 26.61 7.28 7.14
C THR A 743 27.04 8.69 6.73
N LEU A 744 26.15 9.67 6.87
CA LEU A 744 26.43 11.08 6.59
C LEU A 744 27.20 11.80 7.72
N PHE A 745 27.42 11.12 8.84
CA PHE A 745 28.06 11.66 10.04
C PHE A 745 29.57 11.37 10.08
N ARG A 746 30.30 12.20 10.82
CA ARG A 746 31.76 12.16 10.92
C ARG A 746 32.20 12.00 12.38
N ALA A 747 33.45 11.57 12.56
CA ALA A 747 34.09 11.58 13.86
C ALA A 747 34.04 12.98 14.50
N GLY A 748 33.65 13.04 15.76
CA GLY A 748 33.51 14.29 16.52
C GLY A 748 32.12 14.93 16.44
N ASP A 749 31.28 14.56 15.47
CA ASP A 749 29.88 15.01 15.40
C ASP A 749 29.13 14.59 16.67
N GLN A 750 28.23 15.46 17.13
CA GLN A 750 27.33 15.17 18.25
C GLN A 750 25.95 14.90 17.69
N ILE A 751 25.48 13.66 17.82
CA ILE A 751 24.21 13.25 17.22
C ILE A 751 23.22 12.76 18.27
N LEU A 752 21.96 13.16 18.13
CA LEU A 752 20.85 12.46 18.77
C LEU A 752 20.59 11.16 18.03
N ILE A 753 20.14 10.14 18.75
CA ILE A 753 19.81 8.82 18.20
C ILE A 753 18.34 8.52 18.49
N ARG A 754 17.60 8.07 17.46
CA ARG A 754 16.20 7.68 17.54
C ARG A 754 15.98 6.29 16.96
N PHE A 755 15.12 5.53 17.62
CA PHE A 755 14.49 4.31 17.09
C PHE A 755 13.09 4.67 16.60
N ARG A 756 12.76 4.31 15.36
CA ARG A 756 11.47 4.61 14.75
C ARG A 756 10.86 3.37 14.11
N LEU A 757 9.58 3.13 14.39
CA LEU A 757 8.74 2.17 13.67
C LEU A 757 7.76 3.00 12.83
N LEU A 758 7.75 2.78 11.52
CA LEU A 758 6.73 3.31 10.61
C LEU A 758 5.85 2.17 10.12
N ALA A 759 4.54 2.37 10.19
CA ALA A 759 3.57 1.42 9.66
C ALA A 759 2.64 2.07 8.62
N ASP A 760 2.25 1.28 7.62
CA ASP A 760 1.20 1.59 6.66
C ASP A 760 -0.20 1.25 7.21
N GLN A 761 -1.23 1.48 6.43
CA GLN A 761 -2.62 1.44 6.87
C GLN A 761 -3.27 0.07 6.97
N LEU A 762 -2.65 -1.00 6.46
CA LEU A 762 -3.36 -2.27 6.29
C LEU A 762 -3.01 -3.33 7.32
N ALA A 763 -1.77 -3.81 7.35
CA ALA A 763 -1.45 -4.93 8.21
C ALA A 763 -0.66 -4.51 9.44
N TYR A 764 -0.91 -5.19 10.56
CA TYR A 764 -0.07 -5.07 11.74
C TYR A 764 0.40 -6.43 12.25
N GLY A 765 1.42 -6.37 13.10
CA GLY A 765 1.93 -7.48 13.88
C GLY A 765 2.16 -7.07 15.33
N TRP A 766 2.96 -7.86 16.04
CA TRP A 766 3.29 -7.58 17.43
C TRP A 766 4.09 -6.29 17.56
N GLY A 767 5.10 -6.04 16.70
CA GLY A 767 5.88 -4.79 16.72
C GLY A 767 7.37 -5.00 16.99
N TRP A 768 7.99 -4.06 17.71
CA TRP A 768 9.43 -4.02 17.93
C TRP A 768 9.77 -4.01 19.43
N ALA A 769 10.72 -4.86 19.82
CA ALA A 769 11.37 -4.80 21.13
C ALA A 769 12.87 -4.54 20.98
N ILE A 770 13.47 -3.74 21.86
CA ILE A 770 14.89 -3.39 21.91
C ILE A 770 15.39 -3.55 23.35
N ASP A 771 16.51 -4.24 23.52
CA ASP A 771 17.15 -4.49 24.80
C ASP A 771 18.69 -4.39 24.72
N ASN A 772 19.38 -4.33 25.88
CA ASN A 772 20.83 -4.34 25.99
C ASN A 772 21.56 -3.27 25.14
N LEU A 773 21.01 -2.06 25.09
CA LEU A 773 21.52 -0.95 24.28
C LEU A 773 22.91 -0.49 24.76
N ARG A 774 23.88 -0.52 23.85
CA ARG A 774 25.27 -0.12 24.05
C ARG A 774 25.72 0.76 22.89
N ILE A 775 25.98 2.03 23.14
CA ILE A 775 26.45 2.97 22.13
C ILE A 775 27.90 3.31 22.42
N GLN A 776 28.77 2.99 21.47
CA GLN A 776 30.23 3.15 21.55
C GLN A 776 30.89 2.52 22.79
N ALA A 777 30.19 1.58 23.42
CA ALA A 777 30.68 0.77 24.52
C ALA A 777 31.12 -0.61 23.97
N PRO A 778 32.09 -1.28 24.63
CA PRO A 778 32.45 -2.65 24.28
C PRO A 778 31.21 -3.56 24.28
N PRO A 779 31.22 -4.64 23.48
CA PRO A 779 30.23 -5.70 23.57
C PRO A 779 30.03 -6.13 25.03
N ALA A 780 28.84 -6.61 25.37
CA ALA A 780 28.67 -7.24 26.67
C ALA A 780 29.74 -8.32 26.86
N PRO A 781 30.37 -8.43 28.05
CA PRO A 781 31.29 -9.53 28.29
C PRO A 781 30.57 -10.83 27.97
N ILE A 782 31.20 -11.69 27.16
CA ILE A 782 30.67 -13.01 26.86
C ILE A 782 30.54 -13.71 28.20
N VAL A 783 29.31 -13.98 28.63
CA VAL A 783 29.05 -14.83 29.77
C VAL A 783 29.45 -16.25 29.34
N LEU A 784 30.73 -16.59 29.50
CA LEU A 784 31.29 -17.93 29.22
C LEU A 784 30.84 -18.99 30.25
N GLY A 785 29.69 -18.76 30.88
CA GLY A 785 29.10 -19.57 31.92
C GLY A 785 28.04 -18.76 32.63
N VAL A 786 26.78 -19.17 32.50
CA VAL A 786 25.74 -18.79 33.47
C VAL A 786 26.33 -19.15 34.83
N GLU A 787 26.50 -18.17 35.72
CA GLU A 787 26.88 -18.49 37.09
C GLU A 787 25.88 -19.51 37.62
N PRO A 788 26.33 -20.71 38.01
CA PRO A 788 25.42 -21.74 38.44
C PRO A 788 24.80 -21.35 39.78
N ILE A 789 23.49 -21.54 39.87
CA ILE A 789 22.59 -21.46 41.03
C ILE A 789 23.36 -21.56 42.36
N SER A 790 23.57 -20.42 43.04
CA SER A 790 24.07 -20.40 44.41
C SER A 790 22.97 -20.84 45.38
N ALA A 791 23.28 -21.53 46.49
CA ALA A 791 22.36 -21.57 47.61
C ALA A 791 22.53 -20.28 48.42
N SER A 792 21.43 -19.68 48.87
CA SER A 792 21.48 -18.46 49.68
C SER A 792 22.07 -18.72 51.08
N ILE A 793 21.93 -19.94 51.62
CA ILE A 793 22.41 -20.37 52.94
C ILE A 793 22.73 -21.88 52.89
N PHE A 794 23.91 -22.30 53.39
CA PHE A 794 24.24 -23.70 53.74
C PHE A 794 25.04 -23.69 55.05
N SER A 795 24.41 -24.16 56.12
CA SER A 795 24.94 -24.08 57.49
C SER A 795 24.83 -25.43 58.19
N VAL A 796 25.74 -25.65 59.15
CA VAL A 796 25.83 -26.90 59.92
C VAL A 796 26.05 -26.57 61.40
N TYR A 797 25.33 -27.24 62.30
CA TYR A 797 25.46 -27.04 63.74
C TYR A 797 25.06 -28.30 64.54
N PRO A 798 25.65 -28.54 65.73
CA PRO A 798 26.80 -27.85 66.29
C PRO A 798 28.10 -28.22 65.54
N ASN A 799 29.04 -27.28 65.48
CA ASN A 799 30.36 -27.53 64.90
C ASN A 799 31.41 -26.78 65.75
N PRO A 800 32.21 -27.48 66.59
CA PRO A 800 32.46 -28.92 66.59
C PRO A 800 31.27 -29.81 67.04
N VAL A 801 31.19 -31.01 66.46
CA VAL A 801 30.20 -32.06 66.78
C VAL A 801 30.74 -32.90 67.95
N THR A 802 30.10 -32.80 69.11
CA THR A 802 30.50 -33.50 70.35
C THR A 802 29.63 -34.71 70.68
N THR A 803 28.34 -34.68 70.30
CA THR A 803 27.36 -35.73 70.59
C THR A 803 27.21 -36.76 69.46
N GLY A 804 27.97 -36.59 68.37
CA GLY A 804 27.85 -37.40 67.15
C GLY A 804 26.74 -36.95 66.19
N LEU A 805 25.80 -36.09 66.61
CA LEU A 805 24.72 -35.60 65.74
C LEU A 805 25.01 -34.21 65.19
N LEU A 806 24.80 -34.03 63.89
CA LEU A 806 24.92 -32.76 63.18
C LEU A 806 23.60 -32.41 62.50
N GLN A 807 23.11 -31.18 62.68
CA GLN A 807 22.03 -30.62 61.88
C GLN A 807 22.60 -29.82 60.72
N LEU A 808 21.99 -29.98 59.55
CA LEU A 808 22.29 -29.18 58.37
C LEU A 808 21.02 -28.45 57.90
N GLU A 809 21.18 -27.16 57.61
CA GLU A 809 20.12 -26.33 57.05
C GLU A 809 20.63 -25.65 55.78
N ALA A 810 19.85 -25.77 54.71
CA ALA A 810 20.12 -25.08 53.45
C ALA A 810 18.86 -24.44 52.84
N THR A 811 19.02 -23.26 52.27
CA THR A 811 17.97 -22.59 51.47
C THR A 811 18.45 -22.44 50.03
N LEU A 812 17.82 -23.19 49.13
CA LEU A 812 18.09 -23.28 47.70
C LEU A 812 17.35 -22.17 46.95
N LEU A 813 17.99 -21.54 45.95
CA LEU A 813 17.34 -20.50 45.16
C LEU A 813 16.22 -21.05 44.27
N ASN A 814 16.36 -22.30 43.81
CA ASN A 814 15.39 -22.99 42.96
C ASN A 814 14.86 -24.26 43.66
N ALA A 815 13.62 -24.64 43.33
CA ALA A 815 13.03 -25.87 43.84
C ALA A 815 13.65 -27.07 43.11
N VAL A 816 14.09 -28.08 43.87
CA VAL A 816 14.62 -29.35 43.36
C VAL A 816 13.95 -30.50 44.10
N THR A 817 13.83 -31.65 43.45
CA THR A 817 13.17 -32.83 44.04
C THR A 817 14.09 -33.66 44.92
N HIS A 818 15.40 -33.64 44.65
CA HIS A 818 16.40 -34.34 45.45
C HIS A 818 17.75 -33.62 45.44
N VAL A 819 18.53 -33.84 46.50
CA VAL A 819 19.92 -33.36 46.65
C VAL A 819 20.80 -34.50 47.13
N LYS A 820 22.10 -34.46 46.82
CA LYS A 820 23.07 -35.48 47.26
C LYS A 820 24.00 -34.90 48.31
N LEU A 821 24.07 -35.52 49.48
CA LEU A 821 24.89 -35.13 50.61
C LEU A 821 26.03 -36.13 50.81
N ASN A 822 27.27 -35.65 50.89
CA ASN A 822 28.45 -36.48 51.15
C ASN A 822 29.21 -35.99 52.39
N VAL A 823 29.68 -36.91 53.21
CA VAL A 823 30.72 -36.64 54.22
C VAL A 823 32.05 -37.11 53.66
N VAL A 824 33.04 -36.24 53.64
CA VAL A 824 34.32 -36.47 52.96
C VAL A 824 35.48 -36.28 53.96
N ALA A 825 36.43 -37.21 53.93
CA ALA A 825 37.68 -37.11 54.69
C ALA A 825 38.59 -36.00 54.14
N GLN A 826 39.64 -35.62 54.90
CA GLN A 826 40.65 -34.66 54.42
C GLN A 826 41.41 -35.15 53.18
N THR A 827 41.49 -36.46 53.00
CA THR A 827 42.10 -37.11 51.82
C THR A 827 41.21 -37.06 50.58
N GLY A 828 39.98 -36.55 50.68
CA GLY A 828 39.00 -36.51 49.59
C GLY A 828 38.15 -37.79 49.45
N GLN A 829 38.40 -38.81 50.27
CA GLN A 829 37.60 -40.04 50.30
C GLN A 829 36.18 -39.76 50.82
N VAL A 830 35.15 -40.17 50.08
CA VAL A 830 33.75 -40.13 50.53
C VAL A 830 33.54 -41.23 51.57
N LEU A 831 33.17 -40.83 52.78
CA LEU A 831 32.95 -41.71 53.93
C LEU A 831 31.47 -42.06 54.12
N HIS A 832 30.59 -41.14 53.71
CA HIS A 832 29.14 -41.33 53.76
C HIS A 832 28.49 -40.56 52.61
N GLU A 833 27.45 -41.15 52.01
CA GLU A 833 26.67 -40.55 50.93
C GLU A 833 25.19 -40.80 51.18
N LYS A 834 24.36 -39.76 51.04
CA LYS A 834 22.92 -39.83 51.22
C LYS A 834 22.22 -38.96 50.17
N ILE A 835 21.20 -39.50 49.50
CA ILE A 835 20.29 -38.70 48.67
C ILE A 835 19.10 -38.29 49.55
N VAL A 836 18.77 -37.01 49.56
CA VAL A 836 17.67 -36.45 50.34
C VAL A 836 16.63 -35.85 49.41
N ASN A 837 15.38 -36.24 49.60
CA ASN A 837 14.26 -35.64 48.87
C ASN A 837 13.92 -34.28 49.47
N VAL A 838 13.70 -33.26 48.64
CA VAL A 838 13.42 -31.90 49.08
C VAL A 838 12.02 -31.50 48.61
N ASN A 839 11.11 -31.21 49.55
CA ASN A 839 9.72 -30.87 49.26
C ASN A 839 9.48 -29.35 49.07
N SER A 840 10.52 -28.56 48.85
CA SER A 840 10.45 -27.11 48.61
C SER A 840 11.85 -26.53 48.25
N ARG A 841 12.09 -25.24 48.56
CA ARG A 841 13.40 -24.58 48.50
C ARG A 841 14.24 -24.72 49.78
N LYS A 842 13.72 -25.36 50.83
CA LYS A 842 14.42 -25.53 52.11
C LYS A 842 14.73 -26.98 52.39
N LEU A 843 15.95 -27.22 52.88
CA LEU A 843 16.47 -28.50 53.33
C LEU A 843 16.84 -28.37 54.81
N SER A 844 16.33 -29.28 55.64
CA SER A 844 16.71 -29.44 57.03
C SER A 844 16.87 -30.93 57.29
N GLU A 845 18.09 -31.37 57.63
CA GLU A 845 18.40 -32.79 57.80
C GLU A 845 19.33 -33.02 58.99
N SER A 846 19.08 -34.10 59.71
CA SER A 846 19.96 -34.57 60.78
C SER A 846 20.85 -35.69 60.28
N LEU A 847 22.13 -35.60 60.60
CA LEU A 847 23.16 -36.54 60.19
C LEU A 847 23.88 -37.13 61.43
N ASP A 848 23.91 -38.45 61.51
CA ASP A 848 24.64 -39.17 62.55
C ASP A 848 26.08 -39.47 62.10
N LEU A 849 27.02 -38.80 62.76
CA LEU A 849 28.46 -38.89 62.59
C LEU A 849 29.14 -39.63 63.76
N SER A 850 28.38 -40.28 64.64
CA SER A 850 28.89 -41.00 65.82
C SER A 850 29.88 -42.12 65.46
N HIS A 851 29.83 -42.65 64.24
CA HIS A 851 30.75 -43.67 63.73
C HIS A 851 32.11 -43.11 63.28
N LEU A 852 32.26 -41.79 63.11
CA LEU A 852 33.50 -41.17 62.65
C LEU A 852 34.48 -40.93 63.81
N ALA A 853 35.79 -41.00 63.54
CA ALA A 853 36.82 -40.65 64.53
C ALA A 853 36.86 -39.13 64.79
N ALA A 854 37.47 -38.71 65.89
CA ALA A 854 37.68 -37.28 66.13
C ALA A 854 38.62 -36.71 65.05
N GLY A 855 38.23 -35.61 64.41
CA GLY A 855 38.96 -35.06 63.29
C GLY A 855 38.15 -34.07 62.46
N LEU A 856 38.82 -33.50 61.45
CA LEU A 856 38.22 -32.58 60.50
C LEU A 856 37.69 -33.34 59.26
N TYR A 857 36.45 -33.07 58.89
CA TYR A 857 35.73 -33.59 57.73
C TYR A 857 35.09 -32.45 56.92
N PHE A 858 34.66 -32.76 55.70
CA PHE A 858 33.93 -31.84 54.83
C PHE A 858 32.56 -32.41 54.48
N LEU A 859 31.51 -31.64 54.74
CA LEU A 859 30.16 -31.96 54.31
C LEU A 859 29.90 -31.30 52.97
N ARG A 860 29.64 -32.10 51.93
CA ARG A 860 29.36 -31.64 50.56
C ARG A 860 27.89 -31.83 50.20
N LEU A 861 27.19 -30.77 49.86
CA LEU A 861 25.82 -30.79 49.34
C LEU A 861 25.86 -30.54 47.83
N THR A 862 25.53 -31.55 47.05
CA THR A 862 25.44 -31.51 45.59
C THR A 862 24.00 -31.25 45.14
N VAL A 863 23.80 -30.18 44.36
CA VAL A 863 22.50 -29.75 43.83
C VAL A 863 22.66 -29.50 42.33
N GLY A 864 22.14 -30.41 41.50
CA GLY A 864 22.47 -30.42 40.07
C GLY A 864 23.98 -30.51 39.85
N ASP A 865 24.56 -29.55 39.12
CA ASP A 865 25.99 -29.48 38.83
C ASP A 865 26.80 -28.68 39.87
N GLN A 866 26.19 -28.25 40.97
CA GLN A 866 26.86 -27.50 42.05
C GLN A 866 27.19 -28.38 43.25
N VAL A 867 28.31 -28.07 43.92
CA VAL A 867 28.74 -28.73 45.16
C VAL A 867 29.09 -27.67 46.21
N LEU A 868 28.24 -27.53 47.22
CA LEU A 868 28.48 -26.67 48.38
C LEU A 868 29.24 -27.45 49.43
N THR A 869 30.22 -26.84 50.09
CA THR A 869 31.05 -27.54 51.09
C THR A 869 31.07 -26.78 52.41
N GLN A 870 30.84 -27.47 53.52
CA GLN A 870 31.04 -26.96 54.88
C GLN A 870 32.08 -27.78 55.64
N LYS A 871 32.89 -27.08 56.42
CA LYS A 871 33.89 -27.69 57.30
C LYS A 871 33.18 -28.25 58.53
N VAL A 872 33.40 -29.51 58.90
CA VAL A 872 32.84 -30.12 60.12
C VAL A 872 33.96 -30.71 60.96
N ILE A 873 34.05 -30.31 62.22
CA ILE A 873 35.00 -30.87 63.18
C ILE A 873 34.23 -31.83 64.08
N VAL A 874 34.60 -33.10 64.09
CA VAL A 874 34.10 -34.08 65.05
C VAL A 874 35.06 -34.09 66.23
N ALA A 875 34.58 -33.69 67.41
CA ALA A 875 35.36 -33.59 68.64
C ALA A 875 34.62 -34.40 69.71
N LYS A 876 34.81 -35.72 69.69
CA LYS A 876 34.20 -36.64 70.67
C LYS A 876 34.75 -36.41 72.07
#